data_AF-A0AAD4N185-F1
#
_entry.id   AF-A0AAD4N185-F1
#
_cell.length_a   1.000
_cell.length_b   1.000
_cell.length_c   1.000
_cell.angle_alpha   90.00
_cell.angle_beta   90.00
_cell.angle_gamma   90.00
#
_symmetry.space_group_name_H-M   'P 1'
#
loop_
_entity.id
_entity.type
_entity.pdbx_description
1 polymer ?
#
loop_
_entity_poly.entity_id
_entity_poly.type
_entity_poly.pdbx_seq_one_letter_code
_entity_poly.pdbx_strand_id
1 'polypeptide(L)'
;MTNFISVPLKTTSEVDYIKPLKSYVDTLLDLKSELKIEVNEGIVELNKLRSRACIQPLDRHQTSLDIVARYYDQLCAIECKLPITPTQNPISFKWRDAFAKSSYFFSKPSLTISDSSFERAAVLFNCGALMSMIAATQQTHTDEELKTMAKLFQQSAGVFAKLKDSVLGLVQQEPTSDLLPDTLSALSSLMLAQAQEAIYIKAATMALVKIASQCAEFYQDAQKLMSRELVKGIWDKDWLRIVTGKSLAYSAIAQHHQAQVVGEAKEIGEQISRLKEAARLMEQTNNYLPLTSNFSSDNTAIKKALEQAVKDNDFIYHERIPEFRTLAALPKALPVTMPMSPRFKDLFESLVPVAVQNALMFFESRKSDVVNLETSRLREYSQIMNACLASLNLPAALDDVKNKELLPESIRQKSAKVKSTGGVETIQNKISELPSLYKRNEEILNEIARLLKDEKENDDNLRNQFRDKWSRVPSDKLTTPLQQELGKYRGILNTASSADNVVRNKFDANRRGIELLSQTENELKSSIPGLKDDSAQQNSTAVPKLMELMDQVQEIKVEREKLEKSMKEVRFDMCNDFQQSMSDNGIVNEEKLSSEKIEHLFGPLKKQVEESLKKQETVLNEVQKWNNKFAEEKHGSGSVERENFLKLLATAYDAFLQLEENLNEGTKFYNDLTPILVRLQQKVTDFCFARQTEKEDLMKQVQQNILSGKNDAPKNPPPRPPPPTAPGTSFSTPQPQNQPPVPPQHQQWNYVQAPTPQMPSFVYQQQPQTWNQAPAPQVPSYPYQPQMQSWHNHPAPGQQMPPGQQMPGQQVPPYPQQWNQQLPYPTNPYQGPPQPYGSAQYPYGQNQKKMSTLSRVRGILSPIFSASKRFIHGESAQVTSLTNEQTPKQDKLFRSVQLDIYGHQKEVMFSYMSYLTLVCSHLGVKNSKVLRLPTVKWYQYALRAKFAKKKYKLHYETRTHIHRLSLYDITGSTASTFLEYTQRNLPEGIGMKVTYDELYFLPDMILEKLQEAATSEDANVSFKRLENSEESKNSEESKEF
;
A
#
# COMPACT_ATOMS: atom_id res chain seq x y z
N MET A 1 -24.33 -19.15 -48.20
CA MET A 1 -23.98 -19.09 -46.76
C MET A 1 -23.52 -17.68 -46.46
N THR A 2 -24.16 -16.99 -45.52
CA THR A 2 -23.73 -15.66 -45.07
C THR A 2 -22.47 -15.81 -44.20
N ASN A 3 -21.32 -15.42 -44.73
CA ASN A 3 -20.06 -15.47 -43.97
C ASN A 3 -20.04 -14.33 -42.94
N PHE A 4 -20.38 -14.62 -41.70
CA PHE A 4 -20.18 -13.73 -40.56
C PHE A 4 -18.72 -13.77 -40.11
N ILE A 5 -18.17 -12.61 -39.78
CA ILE A 5 -16.81 -12.48 -39.26
C ILE A 5 -16.84 -12.72 -37.74
N SER A 6 -15.86 -13.45 -37.22
CA SER A 6 -15.68 -13.64 -35.77
C SER A 6 -14.27 -13.23 -35.36
N VAL A 7 -14.16 -12.65 -34.17
CA VAL A 7 -12.91 -12.14 -33.63
C VAL A 7 -12.14 -13.29 -32.98
N PRO A 8 -10.83 -13.45 -33.27
CA PRO A 8 -10.01 -14.46 -32.61
C PRO A 8 -9.79 -14.14 -31.13
N LEU A 9 -9.65 -15.19 -30.31
CA LEU A 9 -9.32 -15.04 -28.88
C LEU A 9 -7.84 -14.66 -28.69
N LYS A 10 -7.57 -13.82 -27.69
CA LYS A 10 -6.22 -13.64 -27.15
C LYS A 10 -5.80 -14.90 -26.40
N THR A 11 -4.50 -15.20 -26.45
CA THR A 11 -3.90 -16.33 -25.74
C THR A 11 -2.95 -15.84 -24.66
N THR A 12 -2.85 -16.57 -23.55
CA THR A 12 -2.04 -16.20 -22.38
C THR A 12 -1.24 -17.40 -21.87
N SER A 13 -0.23 -17.14 -21.04
CA SER A 13 0.50 -18.19 -20.33
C SER A 13 -0.16 -18.53 -18.99
N GLU A 14 0.16 -19.70 -18.47
CA GLU A 14 -0.18 -20.06 -17.09
C GLU A 14 0.49 -19.11 -16.10
N VAL A 15 -0.22 -18.81 -15.00
CA VAL A 15 0.17 -17.87 -13.96
C VAL A 15 -0.29 -18.45 -12.64
N ASP A 16 0.57 -18.40 -11.62
CA ASP A 16 0.27 -18.86 -10.26
C ASP A 16 -0.30 -17.71 -9.42
N TYR A 17 -1.58 -17.81 -9.05
CA TYR A 17 -2.20 -16.91 -8.08
C TYR A 17 -1.94 -17.30 -6.62
N ILE A 18 -1.64 -18.57 -6.36
CA ILE A 18 -1.69 -19.16 -5.02
C ILE A 18 -0.57 -18.61 -4.15
N LYS A 19 0.68 -18.80 -4.55
CA LYS A 19 1.84 -18.36 -3.76
C LYS A 19 1.82 -16.85 -3.45
N PRO A 20 1.69 -15.94 -4.44
CA PRO A 20 1.75 -14.50 -4.19
C PRO A 20 0.57 -13.99 -3.34
N LEU A 21 -0.67 -14.43 -3.61
CA LEU A 21 -1.83 -13.97 -2.84
C LEU A 21 -1.82 -14.52 -1.41
N LYS A 22 -1.45 -15.79 -1.20
CA LYS A 22 -1.33 -16.35 0.16
C LYS A 22 -0.25 -15.63 0.96
N SER A 23 0.92 -15.39 0.36
CA SER A 23 2.00 -14.64 1.02
C SER A 23 1.57 -13.23 1.37
N TYR A 24 0.79 -12.55 0.53
CA TYR A 24 0.26 -11.22 0.79
C TYR A 24 -0.74 -11.24 1.96
N VAL A 25 -1.66 -12.20 1.97
CA VAL A 25 -2.60 -12.42 3.08
C VAL A 25 -1.85 -12.72 4.38
N ASP A 26 -0.79 -13.53 4.33
CA ASP A 26 -0.01 -13.91 5.51
C ASP A 26 0.80 -12.77 6.12
N THR A 27 1.32 -11.86 5.30
CA THR A 27 2.25 -10.81 5.75
C THR A 27 1.61 -9.45 5.98
N LEU A 28 0.53 -9.12 5.25
CA LEU A 28 -0.02 -7.75 5.23
C LEU A 28 -1.47 -7.65 5.71
N LEU A 29 -2.23 -8.74 5.68
CA LEU A 29 -3.61 -8.78 6.15
C LEU A 29 -3.64 -9.54 7.48
N ASP A 30 -3.65 -8.82 8.61
CA ASP A 30 -3.76 -9.41 9.95
C ASP A 30 -5.19 -9.96 10.19
N LEU A 31 -5.53 -11.02 9.45
CA LEU A 31 -6.85 -11.64 9.45
C LEU A 31 -6.97 -12.67 10.57
N LYS A 32 -8.16 -12.74 11.16
CA LYS A 32 -8.55 -13.84 12.06
C LYS A 32 -8.38 -15.18 11.37
N SER A 33 -8.02 -16.22 12.13
CA SER A 33 -7.69 -17.55 11.62
C SER A 33 -8.79 -18.17 10.75
N GLU A 34 -10.07 -17.98 11.10
CA GLU A 34 -11.23 -18.50 10.34
C GLU A 34 -11.36 -17.84 8.96
N LEU A 35 -11.35 -16.50 8.90
CA LEU A 35 -11.45 -15.75 7.65
C LEU A 35 -10.24 -16.00 6.74
N LYS A 36 -9.06 -16.21 7.33
CA LYS A 36 -7.84 -16.54 6.61
C LYS A 36 -7.95 -17.88 5.85
N ILE A 37 -8.63 -18.88 6.43
CA ILE A 37 -8.86 -20.17 5.77
C ILE A 37 -9.79 -19.98 4.56
N GLU A 38 -10.90 -19.28 4.75
CA GLU A 38 -11.87 -18.98 3.68
C GLU A 38 -11.20 -18.23 2.50
N VAL A 39 -10.42 -17.19 2.79
CA VAL A 39 -9.68 -16.42 1.76
C VAL A 39 -8.68 -17.32 1.03
N ASN A 40 -7.98 -18.20 1.75
CA ASN A 40 -7.02 -19.13 1.16
C ASN A 40 -7.69 -20.17 0.23
N GLU A 41 -8.89 -20.62 0.57
CA GLU A 41 -9.71 -21.47 -0.30
C GLU A 41 -10.19 -20.69 -1.54
N GLY A 42 -10.65 -19.46 -1.36
CA GLY A 42 -11.02 -18.54 -2.44
C GLY A 42 -9.88 -18.30 -3.44
N ILE A 43 -8.65 -18.14 -2.95
CA ILE A 43 -7.44 -18.01 -3.80
C ILE A 43 -7.21 -19.27 -4.66
N VAL A 44 -7.41 -20.46 -4.08
CA VAL A 44 -7.25 -21.73 -4.82
C VAL A 44 -8.32 -21.86 -5.90
N GLU A 45 -9.58 -21.50 -5.60
CA GLU A 45 -10.65 -21.53 -6.60
C GLU A 45 -10.47 -20.47 -7.69
N LEU A 46 -9.97 -19.27 -7.36
CA LEU A 46 -9.60 -18.25 -8.33
C LEU A 46 -8.55 -18.77 -9.33
N ASN A 47 -7.52 -19.49 -8.85
CA ASN A 47 -6.49 -20.08 -9.70
C ASN A 47 -7.06 -21.13 -10.66
N LYS A 48 -7.98 -21.98 -10.17
CA LYS A 48 -8.70 -22.94 -11.00
C LYS A 48 -9.61 -22.24 -12.03
N LEU A 49 -10.29 -21.17 -11.62
CA LEU A 49 -11.18 -20.40 -12.48
C LEU A 49 -10.41 -19.75 -13.64
N ARG A 50 -9.25 -19.13 -13.38
CA ARG A 50 -8.36 -18.63 -14.44
C ARG A 50 -7.94 -19.73 -15.41
N SER A 51 -7.52 -20.88 -14.86
CA SER A 51 -7.06 -22.02 -15.67
C SER A 51 -8.16 -22.49 -16.63
N ARG A 52 -9.40 -22.62 -16.15
CA ARG A 52 -10.58 -22.96 -16.99
C ARG A 52 -10.91 -21.86 -18.00
N ALA A 53 -10.84 -20.60 -17.60
CA ALA A 53 -11.24 -19.47 -18.44
C ALA A 53 -10.22 -19.09 -19.53
N CYS A 54 -8.93 -19.32 -19.30
CA CYS A 54 -7.88 -18.73 -20.15
C CYS A 54 -6.88 -19.74 -20.73
N ILE A 55 -6.72 -20.92 -20.12
CA ILE A 55 -5.71 -21.91 -20.53
C ILE A 55 -6.36 -23.10 -21.22
N GLN A 56 -7.49 -23.58 -20.71
CA GLN A 56 -8.24 -24.67 -21.33
C GLN A 56 -8.84 -24.23 -22.68
N PRO A 57 -8.93 -25.13 -23.67
CA PRO A 57 -9.60 -24.84 -24.93
C PRO A 57 -11.05 -24.43 -24.70
N LEU A 58 -11.43 -23.23 -25.15
CA LEU A 58 -12.80 -22.73 -25.08
C LEU A 58 -13.57 -23.21 -26.32
N ASP A 59 -14.70 -23.86 -26.09
CA ASP A 59 -15.64 -24.22 -27.15
C ASP A 59 -16.48 -23.00 -27.58
N ARG A 60 -17.15 -23.09 -28.73
CA ARG A 60 -18.01 -22.01 -29.25
C ARG A 60 -19.42 -22.12 -28.65
N HIS A 61 -19.51 -22.28 -27.34
CA HIS A 61 -20.76 -22.47 -26.62
C HIS A 61 -20.93 -21.48 -25.46
N GLN A 62 -22.19 -21.27 -25.05
CA GLN A 62 -22.55 -20.36 -23.96
C GLN A 62 -21.84 -20.73 -22.64
N THR A 63 -21.61 -22.02 -22.40
CA THR A 63 -20.93 -22.51 -21.19
C THR A 63 -19.51 -21.96 -21.06
N SER A 64 -18.74 -21.92 -22.15
CA SER A 64 -17.41 -21.30 -22.16
C SER A 64 -17.49 -19.80 -21.90
N LEU A 65 -18.48 -19.11 -22.49
CA LEU A 65 -18.70 -17.69 -22.25
C LEU A 65 -19.02 -17.40 -20.78
N ASP A 66 -19.85 -18.23 -20.14
CA ASP A 66 -20.19 -18.07 -18.72
C ASP A 66 -18.97 -18.29 -17.81
N ILE A 67 -18.03 -19.15 -18.17
CA ILE A 67 -16.78 -19.34 -17.42
C ILE A 67 -15.89 -18.10 -17.52
N VAL A 68 -15.69 -17.57 -18.73
CA VAL A 68 -14.86 -16.36 -18.95
C VAL A 68 -15.50 -15.13 -18.31
N ALA A 69 -16.82 -14.98 -18.43
CA ALA A 69 -17.57 -13.89 -17.80
C ALA A 69 -17.50 -13.94 -16.26
N ARG A 70 -17.65 -15.14 -15.66
CA ARG A 70 -17.48 -15.32 -14.21
C ARG A 70 -16.07 -14.96 -13.75
N TYR A 71 -15.04 -15.32 -14.53
CA TYR A 71 -13.67 -14.94 -14.22
C TYR A 71 -13.47 -13.42 -14.29
N TYR A 72 -14.01 -12.77 -15.32
CA TYR A 72 -14.00 -11.30 -15.44
C TYR A 72 -14.69 -10.61 -14.25
N ASP A 73 -15.89 -11.07 -13.88
CA ASP A 73 -16.63 -10.52 -12.74
C ASP A 73 -15.82 -10.70 -11.43
N GLN A 74 -15.16 -11.85 -11.25
CA GLN A 74 -14.30 -12.11 -10.09
C GLN A 74 -13.05 -11.22 -10.05
N LEU A 75 -12.44 -10.93 -11.20
CA LEU A 75 -11.33 -9.97 -11.30
C LEU A 75 -11.76 -8.54 -10.95
N CYS A 76 -13.02 -8.17 -11.22
CA CYS A 76 -13.56 -6.88 -10.80
C CYS A 76 -13.80 -6.85 -9.28
N ALA A 77 -14.32 -7.93 -8.70
CA ALA A 77 -14.64 -8.00 -7.27
C ALA A 77 -13.39 -8.01 -6.37
N ILE A 78 -12.30 -8.64 -6.83
CA ILE A 78 -11.06 -8.79 -6.04
C ILE A 78 -10.19 -7.52 -5.99
N GLU A 79 -10.31 -6.62 -6.98
CA GLU A 79 -9.36 -5.51 -7.23
C GLU A 79 -9.09 -4.64 -5.99
N CYS A 80 -10.14 -4.26 -5.26
CA CYS A 80 -10.02 -3.42 -4.07
C CYS A 80 -9.72 -4.20 -2.77
N LYS A 81 -9.80 -5.54 -2.82
CA LYS A 81 -9.69 -6.44 -1.66
C LYS A 81 -8.30 -7.08 -1.57
N LEU A 82 -7.80 -7.61 -2.68
CA LEU A 82 -6.45 -8.15 -2.83
C LEU A 82 -5.78 -7.47 -4.03
N PRO A 83 -5.16 -6.30 -3.83
CA PRO A 83 -4.63 -5.49 -4.93
C PRO A 83 -3.44 -6.19 -5.60
N ILE A 84 -3.57 -6.50 -6.88
CA ILE A 84 -2.51 -7.09 -7.70
C ILE A 84 -1.89 -5.98 -8.54
N THR A 85 -0.89 -5.32 -7.96
CA THR A 85 -0.19 -4.19 -8.58
C THR A 85 1.32 -4.46 -8.63
N PRO A 86 2.07 -3.74 -9.48
CA PRO A 86 3.52 -3.90 -9.56
C PRO A 86 4.27 -3.65 -8.24
N THR A 87 3.67 -2.90 -7.30
CA THR A 87 4.31 -2.46 -6.06
C THR A 87 3.89 -3.24 -4.81
N GLN A 88 2.64 -3.73 -4.75
CA GLN A 88 2.11 -4.40 -3.55
C GLN A 88 2.09 -5.92 -3.65
N ASN A 89 1.67 -6.46 -4.80
CA ASN A 89 1.57 -7.90 -5.02
C ASN A 89 1.72 -8.22 -6.52
N PRO A 90 2.97 -8.17 -7.05
CA PRO A 90 3.19 -8.26 -8.48
C PRO A 90 2.96 -9.68 -9.00
N ILE A 91 1.93 -9.84 -9.84
CA ILE A 91 1.67 -11.07 -10.59
C ILE A 91 1.74 -10.75 -12.08
N SER A 92 2.69 -11.34 -12.79
CA SER A 92 2.94 -11.03 -14.21
C SER A 92 1.97 -11.76 -15.15
N PHE A 93 1.16 -11.00 -15.88
CA PHE A 93 0.25 -11.51 -16.90
C PHE A 93 0.83 -11.30 -18.30
N LYS A 94 1.00 -12.37 -19.07
CA LYS A 94 1.52 -12.31 -20.45
C LYS A 94 0.44 -12.69 -21.46
N TRP A 95 -0.03 -11.71 -22.23
CA TRP A 95 -1.02 -11.91 -23.28
C TRP A 95 -0.43 -11.70 -24.68
N ARG A 96 -0.82 -12.56 -25.63
CA ARG A 96 -0.51 -12.41 -27.05
C ARG A 96 -1.57 -11.56 -27.74
N ASP A 97 -1.18 -10.88 -28.81
CA ASP A 97 -2.10 -10.17 -29.69
C ASP A 97 -2.98 -11.18 -30.46
N ALA A 98 -4.29 -10.92 -30.52
CA ALA A 98 -5.28 -11.78 -31.17
C ALA A 98 -5.08 -11.90 -32.69
N PHE A 99 -4.49 -10.89 -33.32
CA PHE A 99 -4.25 -10.78 -34.77
C PHE A 99 -2.78 -11.01 -35.17
N ALA A 100 -1.93 -11.48 -34.24
CA ALA A 100 -0.50 -11.66 -34.47
C ALA A 100 -0.14 -12.50 -35.71
N LYS A 101 -1.02 -13.40 -36.18
CA LYS A 101 -0.83 -14.20 -37.40
C LYS A 101 -0.85 -13.37 -38.69
N SER A 102 -1.49 -12.21 -38.68
CA SER A 102 -1.68 -11.34 -39.85
C SER A 102 -0.74 -10.11 -39.84
N SER A 103 -0.08 -9.84 -38.71
CA SER A 103 0.64 -8.58 -38.45
C SER A 103 2.11 -8.79 -38.08
N TYR A 104 2.86 -9.53 -38.91
CA TYR A 104 4.29 -9.82 -38.67
C TYR A 104 5.22 -8.58 -38.73
N PHE A 105 4.75 -7.46 -39.30
CA PHE A 105 5.57 -6.27 -39.56
C PHE A 105 5.15 -5.00 -38.77
N PHE A 106 4.02 -5.00 -38.06
CA PHE A 106 3.42 -3.77 -37.52
C PHE A 106 3.09 -3.78 -36.02
N SER A 107 3.30 -4.87 -35.26
CA SER A 107 2.90 -4.91 -33.85
C SER A 107 3.79 -5.76 -32.94
N LYS A 108 3.81 -5.42 -31.64
CA LYS A 108 4.38 -6.27 -30.58
C LYS A 108 3.51 -7.54 -30.45
N PRO A 109 4.07 -8.75 -30.64
CA PRO A 109 3.27 -9.99 -30.68
C PRO A 109 2.71 -10.42 -29.31
N SER A 110 3.26 -9.86 -28.22
CA SER A 110 2.80 -10.10 -26.86
C SER A 110 3.21 -8.97 -25.93
N LEU A 111 2.49 -8.82 -24.82
CA LEU A 111 2.77 -7.85 -23.77
C LEU A 111 2.69 -8.55 -22.40
N THR A 112 3.60 -8.21 -21.49
CA THR A 112 3.64 -8.74 -20.12
C THR A 112 3.58 -7.58 -19.13
N ILE A 113 2.57 -7.57 -18.26
CA ILE A 113 2.38 -6.52 -17.23
C ILE A 113 2.00 -7.19 -15.91
N SER A 114 2.56 -6.69 -14.81
CA SER A 114 2.27 -7.16 -13.45
C SER A 114 1.12 -6.40 -12.79
N ASP A 115 -0.02 -6.30 -13.47
CA ASP A 115 -1.19 -5.52 -13.03
C ASP A 115 -2.50 -6.25 -13.42
N SER A 116 -3.41 -6.45 -12.46
CA SER A 116 -4.70 -7.09 -12.71
C SER A 116 -5.60 -6.30 -13.66
N SER A 117 -5.43 -4.98 -13.79
CA SER A 117 -6.18 -4.16 -14.74
C SER A 117 -5.91 -4.59 -16.18
N PHE A 118 -4.67 -5.00 -16.48
CA PHE A 118 -4.31 -5.54 -17.79
C PHE A 118 -4.93 -6.91 -18.03
N GLU A 119 -4.88 -7.81 -17.04
CA GLU A 119 -5.57 -9.12 -17.10
C GLU A 119 -7.06 -8.92 -17.38
N ARG A 120 -7.71 -8.02 -16.64
CA ARG A 120 -9.14 -7.69 -16.80
C ARG A 120 -9.46 -7.20 -18.22
N ALA A 121 -8.66 -6.30 -18.78
CA ALA A 121 -8.84 -5.80 -20.13
C ALA A 121 -8.75 -6.92 -21.19
N ALA A 122 -7.76 -7.81 -21.04
CA ALA A 122 -7.56 -8.94 -21.96
C ALA A 122 -8.67 -10.00 -21.84
N VAL A 123 -9.14 -10.31 -20.64
CA VAL A 123 -10.25 -11.25 -20.40
C VAL A 123 -11.55 -10.67 -20.97
N LEU A 124 -11.81 -9.37 -20.77
CA LEU A 124 -12.98 -8.70 -21.35
C LEU A 124 -12.97 -8.74 -22.87
N PHE A 125 -11.79 -8.59 -23.49
CA PHE A 125 -11.64 -8.74 -24.94
C PHE A 125 -12.05 -10.15 -25.36
N ASN A 126 -11.61 -11.18 -24.63
CA ASN A 126 -11.99 -12.56 -24.90
C ASN A 126 -13.49 -12.82 -24.70
N CYS A 127 -14.16 -12.16 -23.75
CA CYS A 127 -15.64 -12.19 -23.66
C CYS A 127 -16.28 -11.69 -24.97
N GLY A 128 -15.87 -10.51 -25.45
CA GLY A 128 -16.38 -9.94 -26.70
C GLY A 128 -16.08 -10.80 -27.92
N ALA A 129 -14.87 -11.35 -27.99
CA ALA A 129 -14.46 -12.24 -29.08
C ALA A 129 -15.25 -13.57 -29.06
N LEU A 130 -15.42 -14.19 -27.90
CA LEU A 130 -16.19 -15.44 -27.79
C LEU A 130 -17.67 -15.23 -28.12
N MET A 131 -18.28 -14.10 -27.70
CA MET A 131 -19.63 -13.72 -28.13
C MET A 131 -19.76 -13.66 -29.66
N SER A 132 -18.77 -13.06 -30.35
CA SER A 132 -18.76 -12.99 -31.81
C SER A 132 -18.61 -14.36 -32.48
N MET A 133 -17.84 -15.28 -31.88
CA MET A 133 -17.65 -16.63 -32.37
C MET A 133 -18.92 -17.48 -32.21
N ILE A 134 -19.60 -17.39 -31.06
CA ILE A 134 -20.86 -18.09 -30.81
C ILE A 134 -21.94 -17.56 -31.76
N ALA A 135 -22.00 -16.23 -31.97
CA ALA A 135 -22.94 -15.61 -32.89
C ALA A 135 -22.73 -16.09 -34.33
N ALA A 136 -21.48 -16.15 -34.80
CA ALA A 136 -21.15 -16.60 -36.15
C ALA A 136 -21.43 -18.08 -36.40
N THR A 137 -21.55 -18.91 -35.35
CA THR A 137 -21.93 -20.33 -35.46
C THR A 137 -23.43 -20.60 -35.44
N GLN A 138 -24.27 -19.62 -35.11
CA GLN A 138 -25.72 -19.79 -35.10
C GLN A 138 -26.24 -20.04 -36.52
N GLN A 139 -27.22 -20.93 -36.67
CA GLN A 139 -27.86 -21.17 -37.96
C GLN A 139 -28.83 -20.03 -38.28
N THR A 140 -29.00 -19.70 -39.57
CA THR A 140 -29.88 -18.60 -40.01
C THR A 140 -31.27 -19.10 -40.41
N HIS A 141 -31.68 -20.28 -39.95
CA HIS A 141 -32.92 -20.93 -40.39
C HIS A 141 -34.09 -20.71 -39.43
N THR A 142 -33.82 -20.39 -38.16
CA THR A 142 -34.86 -20.16 -37.15
C THR A 142 -34.80 -18.75 -36.56
N ASP A 143 -35.97 -18.21 -36.22
CA ASP A 143 -36.10 -16.87 -35.65
C ASP A 143 -35.41 -16.71 -34.29
N GLU A 144 -35.37 -17.77 -33.47
CA GLU A 144 -34.71 -17.76 -32.15
C GLU A 144 -33.18 -17.76 -32.26
N GLU A 145 -32.62 -18.49 -33.24
CA GLU A 145 -31.17 -18.45 -33.52
C GLU A 145 -30.75 -17.08 -34.07
N LEU A 146 -31.54 -16.48 -34.97
CA LEU A 146 -31.29 -15.13 -35.50
C LEU A 146 -31.38 -14.06 -34.41
N LYS A 147 -32.34 -14.19 -33.48
CA LYS A 147 -32.46 -13.31 -32.32
C LYS A 147 -31.26 -13.45 -31.37
N THR A 148 -30.80 -14.68 -31.14
CA THR A 148 -29.62 -14.97 -30.32
C THR A 148 -28.34 -14.44 -30.98
N MET A 149 -28.19 -14.63 -32.30
CA MET A 149 -27.10 -14.08 -33.10
C MET A 149 -27.04 -12.55 -33.01
N ALA A 150 -28.16 -11.87 -33.25
CA ALA A 150 -28.24 -10.41 -33.13
C ALA A 150 -27.87 -9.93 -31.72
N LYS A 151 -28.40 -10.59 -30.68
CA LYS A 151 -28.11 -10.28 -29.27
C LYS A 151 -26.61 -10.41 -28.95
N LEU A 152 -25.98 -11.53 -29.33
CA LEU A 152 -24.58 -11.78 -29.03
C LEU A 152 -23.64 -10.82 -29.79
N PHE A 153 -23.94 -10.49 -31.05
CA PHE A 153 -23.19 -9.47 -31.78
C PHE A 153 -23.37 -8.07 -31.17
N GLN A 154 -24.57 -7.69 -30.71
CA GLN A 154 -24.78 -6.42 -29.98
C GLN A 154 -23.99 -6.38 -28.66
N GLN A 155 -24.01 -7.47 -27.89
CA GLN A 155 -23.25 -7.58 -26.66
C GLN A 155 -21.75 -7.46 -26.92
N SER A 156 -21.23 -8.19 -27.92
CA SER A 156 -19.84 -8.10 -28.37
C SER A 156 -19.44 -6.67 -28.77
N ALA A 157 -20.29 -5.99 -29.55
CA ALA A 157 -20.08 -4.59 -29.93
C ALA A 157 -19.96 -3.66 -28.71
N GLY A 158 -20.83 -3.86 -27.73
CA GLY A 158 -20.81 -3.11 -26.48
C GLY A 158 -19.61 -3.40 -25.58
N VAL A 159 -19.12 -4.65 -25.55
CA VAL A 159 -17.89 -5.03 -24.85
C VAL A 159 -16.69 -4.28 -25.44
N PHE A 160 -16.53 -4.27 -26.76
CA PHE A 160 -15.43 -3.55 -27.40
C PHE A 160 -15.54 -2.03 -27.24
N ALA A 161 -16.76 -1.47 -27.23
CA ALA A 161 -16.98 -0.06 -26.94
C ALA A 161 -16.56 0.30 -25.49
N LYS A 162 -16.94 -0.50 -24.50
CA LYS A 162 -16.52 -0.32 -23.10
C LYS A 162 -15.01 -0.40 -22.94
N LEU A 163 -14.37 -1.38 -23.61
CA LEU A 163 -12.92 -1.50 -23.61
C LEU A 163 -12.25 -0.27 -24.21
N LYS A 164 -12.74 0.24 -25.34
CA LYS A 164 -12.20 1.44 -25.98
C LYS A 164 -12.15 2.63 -25.03
N ASP A 165 -13.20 2.82 -24.23
CA ASP A 165 -13.31 3.97 -23.32
C ASP A 165 -12.46 3.81 -22.04
N SER A 166 -12.12 2.58 -21.66
CA SER A 166 -11.42 2.28 -20.39
C SER A 166 -9.96 1.82 -20.55
N VAL A 167 -9.56 1.33 -21.72
CA VAL A 167 -8.25 0.64 -21.91
C VAL A 167 -7.04 1.51 -21.58
N LEU A 168 -7.10 2.81 -21.85
CA LEU A 168 -5.99 3.73 -21.54
C LEU A 168 -5.82 3.98 -20.03
N GLY A 169 -6.88 3.80 -19.24
CA GLY A 169 -6.80 3.82 -17.77
C GLY A 169 -6.38 2.47 -17.19
N LEU A 170 -6.78 1.37 -17.84
CA LEU A 170 -6.48 0.00 -17.39
C LEU A 170 -5.05 -0.46 -17.74
N VAL A 171 -4.48 0.05 -18.83
CA VAL A 171 -3.16 -0.35 -19.32
C VAL A 171 -2.27 0.88 -19.38
N GLN A 172 -1.40 1.04 -18.38
CA GLN A 172 -0.52 2.21 -18.25
C GLN A 172 0.64 2.22 -19.27
N GLN A 173 0.88 1.10 -19.95
CA GLN A 173 1.85 0.97 -21.04
C GLN A 173 1.12 0.90 -22.39
N GLU A 174 1.85 1.09 -23.49
CA GLU A 174 1.30 0.92 -24.83
C GLU A 174 0.76 -0.52 -25.01
N PRO A 175 -0.55 -0.71 -25.26
CA PRO A 175 -1.16 -2.03 -25.34
C PRO A 175 -0.83 -2.73 -26.67
N THR A 176 -1.17 -4.02 -26.77
CA THR A 176 -1.13 -4.75 -28.06
C THR A 176 -2.12 -4.16 -29.05
N SER A 177 -1.89 -4.40 -30.35
CA SER A 177 -2.64 -3.73 -31.43
C SER A 177 -4.14 -4.01 -31.39
N ASP A 178 -4.53 -5.20 -30.94
CA ASP A 178 -5.92 -5.61 -30.69
C ASP A 178 -6.66 -4.80 -29.62
N LEU A 179 -5.93 -4.28 -28.62
CA LEU A 179 -6.45 -3.49 -27.50
C LEU A 179 -6.35 -1.97 -27.75
N LEU A 180 -5.82 -1.52 -28.90
CA LEU A 180 -5.78 -0.10 -29.22
C LEU A 180 -7.20 0.45 -29.45
N PRO A 181 -7.49 1.70 -29.04
CA PRO A 181 -8.83 2.30 -29.18
C PRO A 181 -9.37 2.31 -30.62
N ASP A 182 -8.51 2.53 -31.63
CA ASP A 182 -8.93 2.48 -33.05
C ASP A 182 -9.37 1.08 -33.47
N THR A 183 -8.62 0.04 -33.05
CA THR A 183 -8.94 -1.37 -33.33
C THR A 183 -10.25 -1.77 -32.65
N LEU A 184 -10.40 -1.44 -31.36
CA LEU A 184 -11.62 -1.70 -30.59
C LEU A 184 -12.83 -0.95 -31.18
N SER A 185 -12.65 0.28 -31.66
CA SER A 185 -13.70 1.04 -32.33
C SER A 185 -14.13 0.40 -33.65
N ALA A 186 -13.18 -0.11 -34.43
CA ALA A 186 -13.46 -0.83 -35.67
C ALA A 186 -14.18 -2.16 -35.41
N LEU A 187 -13.73 -2.94 -34.42
CA LEU A 187 -14.38 -4.19 -34.00
C LEU A 187 -15.81 -3.93 -33.48
N SER A 188 -16.01 -2.93 -32.63
CA SER A 188 -17.34 -2.55 -32.14
C SER A 188 -18.30 -2.21 -33.28
N SER A 189 -17.84 -1.41 -34.26
CA SER A 189 -18.64 -1.04 -35.43
C SER A 189 -18.95 -2.24 -36.32
N LEU A 190 -18.00 -3.16 -36.51
CA LEU A 190 -18.18 -4.38 -37.30
C LEU A 190 -19.22 -5.32 -36.66
N MET A 191 -19.11 -5.55 -35.34
CA MET A 191 -20.06 -6.39 -34.61
C MET A 191 -21.48 -5.80 -34.66
N LEU A 192 -21.61 -4.47 -34.57
CA LEU A 192 -22.89 -3.80 -34.70
C LEU A 192 -23.50 -3.96 -36.11
N ALA A 193 -22.67 -3.88 -37.16
CA ALA A 193 -23.13 -4.12 -38.53
C ALA A 193 -23.63 -5.56 -38.73
N GLN A 194 -22.92 -6.56 -38.18
CA GLN A 194 -23.31 -7.96 -38.22
C GLN A 194 -24.57 -8.26 -37.41
N ALA A 195 -24.79 -7.56 -36.29
CA ALA A 195 -26.05 -7.65 -35.56
C ALA A 195 -27.23 -7.13 -36.39
N GLN A 196 -27.04 -6.01 -37.08
CA GLN A 196 -28.08 -5.44 -37.95
C GLN A 196 -28.36 -6.34 -39.16
N GLU A 197 -27.34 -7.03 -39.69
CA GLU A 197 -27.52 -8.07 -40.71
C GLU A 197 -28.39 -9.22 -40.18
N ALA A 198 -28.16 -9.70 -38.96
CA ALA A 198 -29.01 -10.74 -38.37
C ALA A 198 -30.46 -10.27 -38.19
N ILE A 199 -30.67 -9.01 -37.80
CA ILE A 199 -32.00 -8.39 -37.72
C ILE A 199 -32.65 -8.27 -39.10
N TYR A 200 -31.87 -7.92 -40.13
CA TYR A 200 -32.35 -7.87 -41.51
C TYR A 200 -32.82 -9.25 -42.00
N ILE A 201 -32.03 -10.30 -41.77
CA ILE A 201 -32.38 -11.67 -42.17
C ILE A 201 -33.68 -12.13 -41.47
N LYS A 202 -33.90 -11.69 -40.23
CA LYS A 202 -35.13 -11.97 -39.46
C LYS A 202 -36.34 -11.13 -39.90
N ALA A 203 -36.14 -9.95 -40.48
CA ALA A 203 -37.24 -9.01 -40.72
C ALA A 203 -38.16 -9.50 -41.86
N ALA A 204 -39.48 -9.37 -41.66
CA ALA A 204 -40.49 -9.58 -42.69
C ALA A 204 -40.77 -8.29 -43.49
N THR A 205 -41.35 -8.46 -44.67
CA THR A 205 -41.42 -7.56 -45.84
C THR A 205 -41.70 -6.06 -45.59
N MET A 206 -42.41 -5.64 -44.53
CA MET A 206 -42.87 -4.25 -44.39
C MET A 206 -41.86 -3.23 -43.86
N ALA A 207 -40.74 -3.64 -43.22
CA ALA A 207 -39.75 -2.72 -42.65
C ALA A 207 -38.36 -2.80 -43.32
N LEU A 208 -38.25 -3.52 -44.44
CA LEU A 208 -36.97 -3.92 -45.02
C LEU A 208 -36.12 -2.76 -45.55
N VAL A 209 -36.73 -1.69 -46.08
CA VAL A 209 -35.99 -0.51 -46.58
C VAL A 209 -35.10 0.09 -45.49
N LYS A 210 -35.71 0.43 -44.34
CA LYS A 210 -35.02 1.11 -43.24
C LYS A 210 -33.94 0.21 -42.64
N ILE A 211 -34.26 -1.07 -42.46
CA ILE A 211 -33.36 -2.06 -41.86
C ILE A 211 -32.16 -2.34 -42.77
N ALA A 212 -32.38 -2.52 -44.08
CA ALA A 212 -31.33 -2.71 -45.08
C ALA A 212 -30.44 -1.47 -45.22
N SER A 213 -31.06 -0.27 -45.27
CA SER A 213 -30.32 1.00 -45.32
C SER A 213 -29.43 1.18 -44.09
N GLN A 214 -29.95 0.86 -42.90
CA GLN A 214 -29.17 0.92 -41.66
C GLN A 214 -28.03 -0.11 -41.62
N CYS A 215 -28.28 -1.32 -42.14
CA CYS A 215 -27.25 -2.35 -42.26
C CYS A 215 -26.12 -1.90 -43.18
N ALA A 216 -26.46 -1.31 -44.34
CA ALA A 216 -25.50 -0.74 -45.27
C ALA A 216 -24.65 0.36 -44.62
N GLU A 217 -25.28 1.30 -43.90
CA GLU A 217 -24.58 2.38 -43.20
C GLU A 217 -23.60 1.86 -42.14
N PHE A 218 -24.01 0.89 -41.32
CA PHE A 218 -23.11 0.31 -40.32
C PHE A 218 -21.93 -0.42 -40.94
N TYR A 219 -22.13 -1.11 -42.07
CA TYR A 219 -21.01 -1.71 -42.81
C TYR A 219 -20.11 -0.67 -43.47
N GLN A 220 -20.65 0.44 -43.97
CA GLN A 220 -19.84 1.57 -44.47
C GLN A 220 -19.01 2.21 -43.37
N ASP A 221 -19.58 2.40 -42.18
CA ASP A 221 -18.86 2.96 -41.04
C ASP A 221 -17.78 2.01 -40.51
N ALA A 222 -18.09 0.71 -40.43
CA ALA A 222 -17.10 -0.32 -40.15
C ALA A 222 -15.97 -0.31 -41.19
N GLN A 223 -16.30 -0.24 -42.48
CA GLN A 223 -15.33 -0.14 -43.57
C GLN A 223 -14.41 1.06 -43.41
N LYS A 224 -14.96 2.26 -43.15
CA LYS A 224 -14.18 3.49 -42.95
C LYS A 224 -13.20 3.36 -41.78
N LEU A 225 -13.65 2.78 -40.66
CA LEU A 225 -12.80 2.57 -39.48
C LEU A 225 -11.72 1.52 -39.73
N MET A 226 -12.07 0.39 -40.35
CA MET A 226 -11.16 -0.70 -40.65
C MET A 226 -10.13 -0.34 -41.73
N SER A 227 -10.46 0.58 -42.64
CA SER A 227 -9.56 1.02 -43.73
C SER A 227 -8.58 2.11 -43.30
N ARG A 228 -8.64 2.59 -42.04
CA ARG A 228 -7.67 3.57 -41.55
C ARG A 228 -6.26 3.00 -41.55
N GLU A 229 -5.30 3.84 -41.91
CA GLU A 229 -3.88 3.47 -42.04
C GLU A 229 -3.28 2.82 -40.80
N LEU A 230 -3.76 3.19 -39.62
CA LEU A 230 -3.31 2.66 -38.33
C LEU A 230 -3.75 1.21 -38.08
N VAL A 231 -4.85 0.75 -38.70
CA VAL A 231 -5.46 -0.56 -38.40
C VAL A 231 -5.64 -1.45 -39.64
N LYS A 232 -5.54 -0.91 -40.87
CA LYS A 232 -5.77 -1.67 -42.11
C LYS A 232 -4.88 -2.89 -42.28
N GLY A 233 -3.68 -2.87 -41.67
CA GLY A 233 -2.72 -3.98 -41.71
C GLY A 233 -2.95 -5.06 -40.66
N ILE A 234 -3.92 -4.89 -39.76
CA ILE A 234 -4.23 -5.85 -38.68
C ILE A 234 -5.16 -6.96 -39.19
N TRP A 235 -6.09 -6.61 -40.08
CA TRP A 235 -7.16 -7.50 -40.52
C TRP A 235 -6.67 -8.57 -41.50
N ASP A 236 -7.37 -9.70 -41.54
CA ASP A 236 -7.26 -10.61 -42.68
C ASP A 236 -7.69 -9.89 -43.97
N LYS A 237 -7.02 -10.19 -45.10
CA LYS A 237 -7.31 -9.59 -46.40
C LYS A 237 -8.76 -9.83 -46.82
N ASP A 238 -9.35 -10.95 -46.38
CA ASP A 238 -10.73 -11.29 -46.69
C ASP A 238 -11.73 -10.46 -45.88
N TRP A 239 -11.38 -9.97 -44.68
CA TRP A 239 -12.31 -9.20 -43.85
C TRP A 239 -12.70 -7.88 -44.51
N LEU A 240 -11.73 -7.12 -45.01
CA LEU A 240 -11.98 -5.86 -45.72
C LEU A 240 -12.81 -6.11 -46.98
N ARG A 241 -12.52 -7.18 -47.74
CA ARG A 241 -13.30 -7.56 -48.92
C ARG A 241 -14.75 -7.88 -48.55
N ILE A 242 -14.97 -8.69 -47.51
CA ILE A 242 -16.30 -9.06 -47.04
C ILE A 242 -17.08 -7.82 -46.57
N VAL A 243 -16.46 -6.95 -45.76
CA VAL A 243 -17.12 -5.74 -45.23
C VAL A 243 -17.47 -4.76 -46.34
N THR A 244 -16.55 -4.52 -47.29
CA THR A 244 -16.81 -3.68 -48.47
C THR A 244 -17.90 -4.28 -49.36
N GLY A 245 -17.85 -5.59 -49.62
CA GLY A 245 -18.88 -6.27 -50.41
C GLY A 245 -20.25 -6.21 -49.74
N LYS A 246 -20.35 -6.47 -48.43
CA LYS A 246 -21.61 -6.39 -47.68
C LYS A 246 -22.19 -4.98 -47.63
N SER A 247 -21.33 -3.96 -47.46
CA SER A 247 -21.72 -2.55 -47.55
C SER A 247 -22.42 -2.23 -48.88
N LEU A 248 -21.83 -2.64 -50.01
CA LEU A 248 -22.39 -2.45 -51.35
C LEU A 248 -23.67 -3.27 -51.57
N ALA A 249 -23.67 -4.54 -51.14
CA ALA A 249 -24.80 -5.45 -51.28
C ALA A 249 -26.04 -4.93 -50.53
N TYR A 250 -25.90 -4.54 -49.26
CA TYR A 250 -27.01 -4.00 -48.48
C TYR A 250 -27.46 -2.62 -48.97
N SER A 251 -26.55 -1.82 -49.55
CA SER A 251 -26.92 -0.58 -50.24
C SER A 251 -27.81 -0.87 -51.45
N ALA A 252 -27.47 -1.87 -52.25
CA ALA A 252 -28.26 -2.31 -53.41
C ALA A 252 -29.64 -2.86 -52.99
N ILE A 253 -29.67 -3.70 -51.95
CA ILE A 253 -30.89 -4.27 -51.37
C ILE A 253 -31.81 -3.17 -50.83
N ALA A 254 -31.26 -2.15 -50.15
CA ALA A 254 -32.06 -1.02 -49.68
C ALA A 254 -32.71 -0.25 -50.84
N GLN A 255 -31.98 -0.03 -51.94
CA GLN A 255 -32.53 0.57 -53.15
C GLN A 255 -33.59 -0.31 -53.81
N HIS A 256 -33.40 -1.63 -53.82
CA HIS A 256 -34.40 -2.57 -54.34
C HIS A 256 -35.71 -2.51 -53.57
N HIS A 257 -35.66 -2.57 -52.23
CA HIS A 257 -36.85 -2.45 -51.39
C HIS A 257 -37.52 -1.07 -51.55
N GLN A 258 -36.74 0.01 -51.61
CA GLN A 258 -37.32 1.34 -51.85
C GLN A 258 -37.96 1.44 -53.24
N ALA A 259 -37.37 0.79 -54.24
CA ALA A 259 -37.95 0.72 -55.58
C ALA A 259 -39.31 -0.01 -55.60
N GLN A 260 -39.49 -1.03 -54.76
CA GLN A 260 -40.79 -1.70 -54.60
C GLN A 260 -41.84 -0.73 -54.03
N VAL A 261 -41.48 0.03 -52.99
CA VAL A 261 -42.39 1.02 -52.36
C VAL A 261 -42.81 2.11 -53.35
N VAL A 262 -41.88 2.69 -54.11
CA VAL A 262 -42.24 3.73 -55.11
C VAL A 262 -42.99 3.12 -56.30
N GLY A 263 -42.74 1.85 -56.63
CA GLY A 263 -43.52 1.12 -57.63
C GLY A 263 -44.97 0.90 -57.19
N GLU A 264 -45.20 0.56 -55.92
CA GLU A 264 -46.56 0.50 -55.34
C GLU A 264 -47.25 1.87 -55.34
N ALA A 265 -46.49 2.95 -55.14
CA ALA A 265 -46.95 4.33 -55.28
C ALA A 265 -47.17 4.77 -56.75
N LYS A 266 -46.88 3.89 -57.72
CA LYS A 266 -46.97 4.12 -59.17
C LYS A 266 -46.04 5.21 -59.70
N GLU A 267 -44.92 5.46 -59.04
CA GLU A 267 -43.85 6.38 -59.49
C GLU A 267 -42.79 5.57 -60.26
N ILE A 268 -43.11 5.19 -61.50
CA ILE A 268 -42.34 4.23 -62.30
C ILE A 268 -40.98 4.80 -62.74
N GLY A 269 -40.91 6.10 -63.02
CA GLY A 269 -39.65 6.78 -63.35
C GLY A 269 -38.63 6.68 -62.20
N GLU A 270 -39.05 6.94 -60.97
CA GLU A 270 -38.20 6.81 -59.77
C GLU A 270 -37.87 5.35 -59.47
N GLN A 271 -38.84 4.44 -59.65
CA GLN A 271 -38.63 3.00 -59.50
C GLN A 271 -37.48 2.49 -60.38
N ILE A 272 -37.48 2.86 -61.67
CA ILE A 272 -36.41 2.46 -62.61
C ILE A 272 -35.07 3.07 -62.22
N SER A 273 -35.06 4.35 -61.82
CA SER A 273 -33.83 5.03 -61.37
C SER A 273 -33.17 4.28 -60.20
N ARG A 274 -33.97 3.88 -59.20
CA ARG A 274 -33.51 3.11 -58.03
C ARG A 274 -33.08 1.69 -58.38
N LEU A 275 -33.79 1.00 -59.27
CA LEU A 275 -33.42 -0.35 -59.72
C LEU A 275 -32.14 -0.36 -60.55
N LYS A 276 -31.91 0.66 -61.39
CA LYS A 276 -30.64 0.82 -62.12
C LYS A 276 -29.46 0.99 -61.16
N GLU A 277 -29.63 1.81 -60.13
CA GLU A 277 -28.60 2.00 -59.11
C GLU A 277 -28.37 0.72 -58.27
N ALA A 278 -29.44 0.01 -57.91
CA ALA A 278 -29.34 -1.29 -57.24
C ALA A 278 -28.56 -2.32 -58.07
N ALA A 279 -28.82 -2.41 -59.37
CA ALA A 279 -28.10 -3.31 -60.28
C ALA A 279 -26.61 -2.93 -60.42
N ARG A 280 -26.30 -1.63 -60.52
CA ARG A 280 -24.92 -1.11 -60.55
C ARG A 280 -24.15 -1.47 -59.27
N LEU A 281 -24.78 -1.29 -58.11
CA LEU A 281 -24.18 -1.62 -56.81
C LEU A 281 -23.97 -3.13 -56.64
N MET A 282 -24.86 -3.98 -57.15
CA MET A 282 -24.65 -5.43 -57.18
C MET A 282 -23.49 -5.82 -58.09
N GLU A 283 -23.36 -5.22 -59.27
CA GLU A 283 -22.20 -5.47 -60.15
C GLU A 283 -20.88 -5.10 -59.47
N GLN A 284 -20.84 -3.96 -58.75
CA GLN A 284 -19.67 -3.58 -57.94
C GLN A 284 -19.42 -4.55 -56.78
N THR A 285 -20.47 -5.08 -56.16
CA THR A 285 -20.38 -6.10 -55.11
C THR A 285 -19.64 -7.34 -55.60
N ASN A 286 -19.87 -7.75 -56.85
CA ASN A 286 -19.25 -8.95 -57.45
C ASN A 286 -17.72 -8.90 -57.48
N ASN A 287 -17.12 -7.71 -57.47
CA ASN A 287 -15.66 -7.54 -57.40
C ASN A 287 -15.06 -7.92 -56.03
N TYR A 288 -15.89 -7.97 -54.99
CA TYR A 288 -15.48 -8.24 -53.61
C TYR A 288 -16.06 -9.56 -53.08
N LEU A 289 -17.33 -9.83 -53.37
CA LEU A 289 -18.06 -11.02 -52.96
C LEU A 289 -18.73 -11.67 -54.17
N PRO A 290 -18.39 -12.92 -54.53
CA PRO A 290 -19.00 -13.59 -55.68
C PRO A 290 -20.51 -13.74 -55.53
N LEU A 291 -21.26 -13.10 -56.44
CA LEU A 291 -22.73 -13.11 -56.44
C LEU A 291 -23.33 -14.49 -56.76
N THR A 292 -22.51 -15.42 -57.26
CA THR A 292 -22.89 -16.82 -57.53
C THR A 292 -23.13 -17.63 -56.26
N SER A 293 -22.64 -17.15 -55.12
CA SER A 293 -22.73 -17.84 -53.83
C SER A 293 -23.48 -17.03 -52.77
N ASN A 294 -23.28 -15.71 -52.75
CA ASN A 294 -23.86 -14.78 -51.78
C ASN A 294 -24.75 -13.78 -52.52
N PHE A 295 -25.96 -13.49 -52.01
CA PHE A 295 -26.91 -12.55 -52.63
C PHE A 295 -27.38 -12.93 -54.06
N SER A 296 -27.25 -14.21 -54.45
CA SER A 296 -27.67 -14.69 -55.78
C SER A 296 -29.16 -14.48 -56.06
N SER A 297 -30.00 -14.79 -55.07
CA SER A 297 -31.44 -14.56 -55.13
C SER A 297 -31.79 -13.09 -55.29
N ASP A 298 -31.14 -12.22 -54.52
CA ASP A 298 -31.37 -10.77 -54.55
C ASP A 298 -30.96 -10.16 -55.88
N ASN A 299 -29.81 -10.57 -56.42
CA ASN A 299 -29.34 -10.10 -57.73
C ASN A 299 -30.28 -10.51 -58.87
N THR A 300 -30.78 -11.76 -58.85
CA THR A 300 -31.78 -12.22 -59.83
C THR A 300 -33.09 -11.45 -59.70
N ALA A 301 -33.55 -11.19 -58.46
CA ALA A 301 -34.76 -10.42 -58.20
C ALA A 301 -34.64 -8.97 -58.69
N ILE A 302 -33.51 -8.30 -58.43
CA ILE A 302 -33.23 -6.94 -58.89
C ILE A 302 -33.24 -6.85 -60.43
N LYS A 303 -32.55 -7.77 -61.11
CA LYS A 303 -32.50 -7.79 -62.58
C LYS A 303 -33.88 -8.00 -63.19
N LYS A 304 -34.64 -8.97 -62.69
CA LYS A 304 -36.00 -9.24 -63.16
C LYS A 304 -36.94 -8.04 -62.91
N ALA A 305 -36.86 -7.42 -61.74
CA ALA A 305 -37.67 -6.24 -61.42
C ALA A 305 -37.32 -5.04 -62.31
N LEU A 306 -36.02 -4.84 -62.61
CA LEU A 306 -35.57 -3.79 -63.52
C LEU A 306 -36.07 -4.00 -64.94
N GLU A 307 -35.93 -5.21 -65.49
CA GLU A 307 -36.42 -5.56 -66.83
C GLU A 307 -37.93 -5.35 -66.95
N GLN A 308 -38.69 -5.77 -65.93
CA GLN A 308 -40.13 -5.60 -65.90
C GLN A 308 -40.53 -4.12 -65.83
N ALA A 309 -39.94 -3.33 -64.91
CA ALA A 309 -40.27 -1.93 -64.76
C ALA A 309 -39.89 -1.10 -66.00
N VAL A 310 -38.74 -1.38 -66.63
CA VAL A 310 -38.35 -0.73 -67.90
C VAL A 310 -39.33 -1.06 -69.01
N LYS A 311 -39.69 -2.34 -69.16
CA LYS A 311 -40.69 -2.76 -70.15
C LYS A 311 -42.03 -2.05 -69.93
N ASP A 312 -42.53 -2.02 -68.70
CA ASP A 312 -43.81 -1.37 -68.40
C ASP A 312 -43.75 0.15 -68.65
N ASN A 313 -42.62 0.81 -68.36
CA ASN A 313 -42.46 2.22 -68.67
C ASN A 313 -42.33 2.51 -70.17
N ASP A 314 -41.65 1.65 -70.94
CA ASP A 314 -41.47 1.81 -72.38
C ASP A 314 -42.76 1.57 -73.18
N PHE A 315 -43.70 0.76 -72.66
CA PHE A 315 -44.94 0.42 -73.35
C PHE A 315 -46.21 1.05 -72.76
N ILE A 316 -46.23 1.38 -71.47
CA ILE A 316 -47.44 1.81 -70.75
C ILE A 316 -47.29 3.24 -70.21
N TYR A 317 -46.27 3.50 -69.36
CA TYR A 317 -46.25 4.71 -68.53
C TYR A 317 -45.50 5.91 -69.13
N HIS A 318 -44.43 5.68 -69.89
CA HIS A 318 -43.59 6.70 -70.52
C HIS A 318 -43.10 7.82 -69.58
N GLU A 319 -42.89 7.50 -68.30
CA GLU A 319 -42.43 8.48 -67.31
C GLU A 319 -40.95 8.83 -67.53
N ARG A 320 -40.61 10.09 -67.26
CA ARG A 320 -39.23 10.57 -67.30
C ARG A 320 -38.48 10.06 -66.06
N ILE A 321 -37.39 9.33 -66.29
CA ILE A 321 -36.53 8.80 -65.23
C ILE A 321 -35.74 9.95 -64.57
N PRO A 322 -35.90 10.22 -63.26
CA PRO A 322 -35.18 11.27 -62.54
C PRO A 322 -33.76 10.82 -62.13
N GLU A 323 -32.89 11.79 -61.82
CA GLU A 323 -31.56 11.54 -61.23
C GLU A 323 -31.66 11.07 -59.77
N PHE A 324 -30.79 10.14 -59.38
CA PHE A 324 -30.82 9.44 -58.09
C PHE A 324 -30.60 10.36 -56.87
N ARG A 325 -31.34 10.12 -55.76
CA ARG A 325 -31.17 10.82 -54.46
C ARG A 325 -30.96 9.83 -53.30
N THR A 326 -30.00 10.13 -52.44
CA THR A 326 -29.56 9.31 -51.30
C THR A 326 -30.56 9.26 -50.13
N LEU A 327 -30.62 8.11 -49.45
CA LEU A 327 -31.48 7.85 -48.30
C LEU A 327 -30.91 8.46 -46.99
N ALA A 328 -31.76 8.72 -46.00
CA ALA A 328 -31.40 9.34 -44.71
C ALA A 328 -31.08 8.30 -43.59
N ALA A 329 -30.13 8.64 -42.71
CA ALA A 329 -29.61 7.81 -41.62
C ALA A 329 -30.39 7.93 -40.29
N LEU A 330 -30.33 6.91 -39.42
CA LEU A 330 -30.95 6.86 -38.08
C LEU A 330 -30.00 6.32 -36.97
N PRO A 331 -30.28 6.58 -35.67
CA PRO A 331 -29.26 6.49 -34.60
C PRO A 331 -29.15 5.15 -33.84
N LYS A 332 -28.18 5.14 -32.90
CA LYS A 332 -27.25 4.06 -32.47
C LYS A 332 -27.67 3.10 -31.34
N ALA A 333 -26.80 2.09 -31.20
CA ALA A 333 -26.72 0.94 -30.29
C ALA A 333 -27.13 1.10 -28.81
N LEU A 334 -27.54 -0.04 -28.25
CA LEU A 334 -27.94 -0.23 -26.85
C LEU A 334 -26.72 -0.44 -25.91
N PRO A 335 -26.76 0.09 -24.67
CA PRO A 335 -25.69 -0.07 -23.68
C PRO A 335 -25.65 -1.47 -23.03
N VAL A 336 -24.46 -1.91 -22.61
CA VAL A 336 -24.23 -3.17 -21.89
C VAL A 336 -24.53 -3.00 -20.40
N THR A 337 -25.24 -3.95 -19.80
CA THR A 337 -25.48 -4.02 -18.34
C THR A 337 -24.41 -4.88 -17.64
N MET A 338 -24.00 -4.46 -16.44
CA MET A 338 -23.07 -5.17 -15.55
C MET A 338 -23.83 -5.60 -14.28
N PRO A 339 -23.57 -6.76 -13.64
CA PRO A 339 -22.60 -7.81 -13.98
C PRO A 339 -22.93 -8.60 -15.26
N MET A 340 -21.90 -9.21 -15.87
CA MET A 340 -22.07 -9.93 -17.14
C MET A 340 -22.63 -11.33 -16.96
N SER A 341 -22.31 -12.01 -15.87
CA SER A 341 -22.83 -13.36 -15.59
C SER A 341 -24.16 -13.32 -14.82
N PRO A 342 -25.18 -14.10 -15.25
CA PRO A 342 -26.39 -14.28 -14.45
C PRO A 342 -26.03 -15.13 -13.23
N ARG A 343 -26.17 -14.58 -12.01
CA ARG A 343 -25.86 -15.21 -10.70
C ARG A 343 -24.38 -15.23 -10.30
N PHE A 344 -23.69 -14.10 -10.46
CA PHE A 344 -22.35 -13.91 -9.90
C PHE A 344 -22.36 -14.03 -8.36
N LYS A 345 -21.44 -14.82 -7.80
CA LYS A 345 -21.12 -14.87 -6.35
C LYS A 345 -19.64 -14.55 -6.20
N ASP A 346 -19.34 -13.55 -5.37
CA ASP A 346 -17.95 -13.17 -5.08
C ASP A 346 -17.30 -14.17 -4.12
N LEU A 347 -16.16 -14.75 -4.53
CA LEU A 347 -15.36 -15.64 -3.70
C LEU A 347 -14.77 -14.97 -2.46
N PHE A 348 -14.67 -13.63 -2.45
CA PHE A 348 -14.07 -12.85 -1.38
C PHE A 348 -15.06 -11.88 -0.74
N GLU A 349 -16.37 -12.20 -0.77
CA GLU A 349 -17.43 -11.34 -0.23
C GLU A 349 -17.17 -10.89 1.22
N SER A 350 -16.66 -11.81 2.04
CA SER A 350 -16.28 -11.61 3.45
C SER A 350 -15.06 -10.69 3.65
N LEU A 351 -14.25 -10.48 2.61
CA LEU A 351 -13.06 -9.62 2.69
C LEU A 351 -13.42 -8.16 2.41
N VAL A 352 -13.10 -7.30 3.37
CA VAL A 352 -13.30 -5.86 3.30
C VAL A 352 -12.20 -5.21 2.45
N PRO A 353 -12.48 -4.18 1.61
CA PRO A 353 -11.46 -3.49 0.83
C PRO A 353 -10.28 -2.95 1.65
N VAL A 354 -9.06 -2.97 1.08
CA VAL A 354 -7.83 -2.53 1.76
C VAL A 354 -7.92 -1.08 2.23
N ALA A 355 -8.57 -0.20 1.47
CA ALA A 355 -8.79 1.19 1.86
C ALA A 355 -9.59 1.31 3.18
N VAL A 356 -10.59 0.46 3.37
CA VAL A 356 -11.40 0.42 4.60
C VAL A 356 -10.61 -0.22 5.74
N GLN A 357 -9.81 -1.25 5.48
CA GLN A 357 -8.94 -1.85 6.50
C GLN A 357 -7.90 -0.85 7.02
N ASN A 358 -7.25 -0.11 6.11
CA ASN A 358 -6.34 0.98 6.48
C ASN A 358 -7.07 2.05 7.29
N ALA A 359 -8.28 2.42 6.89
CA ALA A 359 -9.10 3.38 7.62
C ALA A 359 -9.42 2.93 9.05
N LEU A 360 -9.74 1.64 9.24
CA LEU A 360 -9.95 1.06 10.57
C LEU A 360 -8.69 1.11 11.43
N MET A 361 -7.52 0.82 10.87
CA MET A 361 -6.24 0.92 11.59
C MET A 361 -5.95 2.37 12.03
N PHE A 362 -6.15 3.34 11.13
CA PHE A 362 -5.96 4.75 11.45
C PHE A 362 -6.97 5.27 12.49
N PHE A 363 -8.21 4.80 12.44
CA PHE A 363 -9.23 5.09 13.44
C PHE A 363 -8.82 4.56 14.83
N GLU A 364 -8.43 3.29 14.94
CA GLU A 364 -8.00 2.70 16.22
C GLU A 364 -6.73 3.37 16.76
N SER A 365 -5.79 3.76 15.88
CA SER A 365 -4.62 4.55 16.29
C SER A 365 -5.02 5.89 16.90
N ARG A 366 -5.87 6.68 16.22
CA ARG A 366 -6.31 7.99 16.75
C ARG A 366 -7.10 7.86 18.04
N LYS A 367 -7.96 6.85 18.13
CA LYS A 367 -8.67 6.52 19.37
C LYS A 367 -7.69 6.22 20.50
N SER A 368 -6.68 5.39 20.25
CA SER A 368 -5.63 5.10 21.23
C SER A 368 -4.89 6.37 21.66
N ASP A 369 -4.58 7.27 20.72
CA ASP A 369 -3.88 8.53 21.03
C ASP A 369 -4.71 9.42 21.96
N VAL A 370 -6.02 9.56 21.70
CA VAL A 370 -6.92 10.33 22.56
C VAL A 370 -7.04 9.71 23.95
N VAL A 371 -7.22 8.39 24.03
CA VAL A 371 -7.31 7.69 25.33
C VAL A 371 -6.01 7.84 26.12
N ASN A 372 -4.86 7.66 25.47
CA ASN A 372 -3.54 7.77 26.11
C ASN A 372 -3.25 9.20 26.58
N LEU A 373 -3.58 10.20 25.77
CA LEU A 373 -3.38 11.61 26.10
C LEU A 373 -4.17 12.01 27.35
N GLU A 374 -5.47 11.74 27.37
CA GLU A 374 -6.34 12.15 28.48
C GLU A 374 -6.06 11.32 29.75
N THR A 375 -5.77 10.02 29.62
CA THR A 375 -5.35 9.18 30.74
C THR A 375 -4.04 9.69 31.35
N SER A 376 -3.06 10.05 30.51
CA SER A 376 -1.78 10.62 30.98
C SER A 376 -1.99 11.96 31.68
N ARG A 377 -2.88 12.81 31.16
CA ARG A 377 -3.25 14.09 31.76
C ARG A 377 -3.87 13.91 33.14
N LEU A 378 -4.80 12.97 33.31
CA LEU A 378 -5.39 12.63 34.61
C LEU A 378 -4.34 12.18 35.64
N ARG A 379 -3.37 11.36 35.21
CA ARG A 379 -2.27 10.88 36.06
C ARG A 379 -1.33 12.01 36.46
N GLU A 380 -0.90 12.84 35.52
CA GLU A 380 -0.01 14.00 35.75
C GLU A 380 -0.61 14.95 36.80
N TYR A 381 -1.88 15.32 36.65
CA TYR A 381 -2.54 16.22 37.61
C TYR A 381 -2.76 15.57 38.98
N SER A 382 -3.01 14.27 39.03
CA SER A 382 -3.12 13.54 40.30
C SER A 382 -1.78 13.49 41.03
N GLN A 383 -0.66 13.36 40.31
CA GLN A 383 0.69 13.44 40.87
C GLN A 383 0.97 14.84 41.42
N ILE A 384 0.62 15.91 40.70
CA ILE A 384 0.77 17.30 41.18
C ILE A 384 -0.03 17.53 42.46
N MET A 385 -1.28 17.02 42.52
CA MET A 385 -2.12 17.11 43.72
C MET A 385 -1.46 16.40 44.91
N ASN A 386 -0.96 15.18 44.72
CA ASN A 386 -0.26 14.44 45.78
C ASN A 386 1.01 15.15 46.24
N ALA A 387 1.80 15.70 45.32
CA ALA A 387 3.03 16.43 45.64
C ALA A 387 2.75 17.71 46.45
N CYS A 388 1.67 18.44 46.13
CA CYS A 388 1.22 19.61 46.88
C CYS A 388 0.80 19.23 48.31
N LEU A 389 0.02 18.15 48.48
CA LEU A 389 -0.41 17.71 49.81
C LEU A 389 0.77 17.23 50.67
N ALA A 390 1.72 16.53 50.06
CA ALA A 390 2.94 16.07 50.73
C ALA A 390 3.81 17.24 51.22
N SER A 391 3.97 18.31 50.42
CA SER A 391 4.77 19.49 50.82
C SER A 391 4.15 20.24 52.00
N LEU A 392 2.82 20.21 52.12
CA LEU A 392 2.05 20.79 53.22
C LEU A 392 1.90 19.84 54.42
N ASN A 393 2.43 18.62 54.35
CA ASN A 393 2.25 17.56 55.35
C ASN A 393 0.79 17.20 55.64
N LEU A 394 -0.10 17.36 54.65
CA LEU A 394 -1.52 17.04 54.77
C LEU A 394 -1.79 15.64 54.20
N PRO A 395 -2.69 14.84 54.82
CA PRO A 395 -3.52 15.16 55.99
C PRO A 395 -2.83 14.94 57.36
N ALA A 396 -1.58 14.46 57.39
CA ALA A 396 -0.90 14.04 58.63
C ALA A 396 -0.81 15.14 59.70
N ALA A 397 -0.69 16.41 59.30
CA ALA A 397 -0.65 17.55 60.20
C ALA A 397 -2.00 17.83 60.91
N LEU A 398 -3.14 17.40 60.34
CA LEU A 398 -4.46 17.57 60.94
C LEU A 398 -4.76 16.48 61.99
N ASP A 399 -4.27 15.26 61.75
CA ASP A 399 -4.42 14.14 62.69
C ASP A 399 -3.69 14.42 64.02
N ASP A 400 -2.53 15.10 63.96
CA ASP A 400 -1.70 15.46 65.12
C ASP A 400 -2.40 16.45 66.08
N VAL A 401 -3.35 17.24 65.58
CA VAL A 401 -4.13 18.21 66.39
C VAL A 401 -5.34 17.56 67.05
N LYS A 402 -5.90 16.52 66.44
CA LYS A 402 -7.16 15.89 66.88
C LYS A 402 -6.91 14.76 67.88
N ASN A 403 -5.88 13.95 67.65
CA ASN A 403 -5.49 12.86 68.51
C ASN A 403 -4.08 13.15 69.03
N LYS A 404 -3.94 13.41 70.34
CA LYS A 404 -2.64 13.54 71.04
C LYS A 404 -1.85 12.22 71.08
N GLU A 405 -1.90 11.43 70.02
CA GLU A 405 -1.28 10.11 69.93
C GLU A 405 0.15 10.26 69.37
N LEU A 406 1.08 9.47 69.94
CA LEU A 406 2.49 9.45 69.50
C LEU A 406 2.64 9.10 68.01
N LEU A 407 1.69 8.37 67.42
CA LEU A 407 1.64 7.97 66.01
C LEU A 407 0.30 8.39 65.37
N PRO A 408 0.29 9.28 64.36
CA PRO A 408 -0.94 9.67 63.66
C PRO A 408 -1.64 8.53 62.92
N GLU A 409 -2.98 8.55 62.90
CA GLU A 409 -3.80 7.52 62.24
C GLU A 409 -3.48 7.35 60.76
N SER A 410 -3.30 8.46 60.02
CA SER A 410 -2.90 8.42 58.61
C SER A 410 -1.58 7.66 58.39
N ILE A 411 -0.58 7.85 59.25
CA ILE A 411 0.70 7.13 59.15
C ILE A 411 0.54 5.66 59.56
N ARG A 412 -0.30 5.38 60.56
CA ARG A 412 -0.64 3.99 60.96
C ARG A 412 -1.28 3.23 59.80
N GLN A 413 -2.23 3.84 59.10
CA GLN A 413 -2.88 3.26 57.92
C GLN A 413 -1.88 3.07 56.76
N LYS A 414 -1.03 4.07 56.49
CA LYS A 414 0.03 3.99 55.47
C LYS A 414 1.02 2.85 55.76
N SER A 415 1.50 2.73 57.00
CA SER A 415 2.37 1.63 57.44
C SER A 415 1.67 0.28 57.33
N ALA A 416 0.40 0.18 57.73
CA ALA A 416 -0.38 -1.05 57.57
C ALA A 416 -0.52 -1.45 56.09
N LYS A 417 -0.73 -0.48 55.20
CA LYS A 417 -0.80 -0.73 53.76
C LYS A 417 0.53 -1.21 53.20
N VAL A 418 1.64 -0.53 53.50
CA VAL A 418 3.00 -0.96 53.10
C VAL A 418 3.29 -2.38 53.56
N LYS A 419 2.96 -2.72 54.82
CA LYS A 419 3.12 -4.09 55.36
C LYS A 419 2.22 -5.11 54.66
N SER A 420 0.96 -4.78 54.39
CA SER A 420 0.05 -5.67 53.66
C SER A 420 0.51 -5.96 52.22
N THR A 421 1.28 -5.04 51.63
CA THR A 421 1.90 -5.18 50.30
C THR A 421 3.28 -5.88 50.37
N GLY A 422 3.67 -6.40 51.54
CA GLY A 422 4.91 -7.15 51.77
C GLY A 422 6.14 -6.28 52.11
N GLY A 423 5.93 -4.99 52.39
CA GLY A 423 6.95 -4.09 52.93
C GLY A 423 8.14 -3.84 52.01
N VAL A 424 9.24 -3.42 52.60
CA VAL A 424 10.50 -3.14 51.88
C VAL A 424 11.04 -4.37 51.13
N GLU A 425 10.80 -5.59 51.64
CA GLU A 425 11.31 -6.83 51.05
C GLU A 425 10.73 -7.08 49.65
N THR A 426 9.44 -6.83 49.42
CA THR A 426 8.82 -6.98 48.09
C THR A 426 9.50 -6.11 47.03
N ILE A 427 9.77 -4.84 47.37
CA ILE A 427 10.41 -3.88 46.47
C ILE A 427 11.85 -4.31 46.21
N GLN A 428 12.57 -4.74 47.24
CA GLN A 428 13.95 -5.20 47.14
C GLN A 428 14.07 -6.46 46.27
N ASN A 429 13.14 -7.41 46.42
CA ASN A 429 13.05 -8.61 45.59
C ASN A 429 12.81 -8.25 44.11
N LYS A 430 11.84 -7.38 43.82
CA LYS A 430 11.56 -6.93 42.43
C LYS A 430 12.74 -6.18 41.81
N ILE A 431 13.41 -5.31 42.56
CA ILE A 431 14.63 -4.62 42.10
C ILE A 431 15.77 -5.61 41.82
N SER A 432 15.85 -6.72 42.57
CA SER A 432 16.83 -7.78 42.35
C SER A 432 16.49 -8.68 41.14
N GLU A 433 15.21 -8.77 40.76
CA GLU A 433 14.74 -9.55 39.61
C GLU A 433 14.99 -8.85 38.27
N LEU A 434 14.82 -7.52 38.19
CA LEU A 434 14.97 -6.75 36.93
C LEU A 434 16.29 -7.02 36.17
N PRO A 435 17.47 -7.06 36.81
CA PRO A 435 18.71 -7.40 36.11
C PRO A 435 18.71 -8.78 35.46
N SER A 436 18.03 -9.76 36.07
CA SER A 436 17.90 -11.10 35.50
C SER A 436 17.01 -11.13 34.26
N LEU A 437 15.92 -10.35 34.26
CA LEU A 437 15.01 -10.19 33.12
C LEU A 437 15.67 -9.42 31.97
N TYR A 438 16.45 -8.38 32.28
CA TYR A 438 17.29 -7.68 31.29
C TYR A 438 18.27 -8.66 30.64
N LYS A 439 19.03 -9.40 31.45
CA LYS A 439 20.05 -10.33 30.97
C LYS A 439 19.47 -11.41 30.05
N ARG A 440 18.30 -11.96 30.40
CA ARG A 440 17.59 -12.93 29.54
C ARG A 440 17.30 -12.37 28.15
N ASN A 441 16.80 -11.13 28.07
CA ASN A 441 16.49 -10.49 26.79
C ASN A 441 17.77 -10.12 26.02
N GLU A 442 18.82 -9.71 26.73
CA GLU A 442 20.13 -9.41 26.16
C GLU A 442 20.78 -10.66 25.53
N GLU A 443 20.71 -11.80 26.20
CA GLU A 443 21.22 -13.09 25.71
C GLU A 443 20.54 -13.50 24.39
N ILE A 444 19.22 -13.33 24.28
CA ILE A 444 18.48 -13.61 23.03
C ILE A 444 18.97 -12.70 21.90
N LEU A 445 19.12 -11.39 22.15
CA LEU A 445 19.62 -10.44 21.15
C LEU A 445 21.06 -10.74 20.73
N ASN A 446 21.90 -11.15 21.67
CA ASN A 446 23.28 -11.51 21.38
C ASN A 446 23.38 -12.79 20.56
N GLU A 447 22.53 -13.78 20.82
CA GLU A 447 22.44 -14.99 19.99
C GLU A 447 21.96 -14.66 18.58
N ILE A 448 20.94 -13.79 18.43
CA ILE A 448 20.49 -13.31 17.11
C ILE A 448 21.64 -12.63 16.36
N ALA A 449 22.39 -11.75 17.04
CA ALA A 449 23.52 -11.04 16.44
C ALA A 449 24.61 -12.02 16.00
N ARG A 450 24.88 -13.04 16.81
CA ARG A 450 25.83 -14.11 16.51
C ARG A 450 25.41 -14.92 15.28
N LEU A 451 24.16 -15.37 15.21
CA LEU A 451 23.66 -16.15 14.06
C LEU A 451 23.80 -15.39 12.73
N LEU A 452 23.46 -14.08 12.73
CA LEU A 452 23.62 -13.23 11.55
C LEU A 452 25.09 -13.03 11.17
N LYS A 453 25.97 -12.85 12.17
CA LYS A 453 27.41 -12.69 11.97
C LYS A 453 28.04 -13.97 11.42
N ASP A 454 27.72 -15.12 12.02
CA ASP A 454 28.27 -16.43 11.64
C ASP A 454 27.89 -16.77 10.18
N GLU A 455 26.64 -16.52 9.76
CA GLU A 455 26.26 -16.70 8.35
C GLU A 455 26.94 -15.68 7.42
N LYS A 456 27.05 -14.41 7.81
CA LYS A 456 27.79 -13.44 7.00
C LYS A 456 29.24 -13.88 6.78
N GLU A 457 29.94 -14.23 7.85
CA GLU A 457 31.33 -14.69 7.77
C GLU A 457 31.46 -15.96 6.95
N ASN A 458 30.51 -16.89 7.05
CA ASN A 458 30.47 -18.10 6.23
C ASN A 458 30.29 -17.79 4.75
N ASP A 459 29.35 -16.89 4.40
CA ASP A 459 29.14 -16.45 3.02
C ASP A 459 30.37 -15.73 2.47
N ASP A 460 30.97 -14.82 3.23
CA ASP A 460 32.15 -14.06 2.82
C ASP A 460 33.36 -14.99 2.62
N ASN A 461 33.56 -15.97 3.51
CA ASN A 461 34.61 -16.97 3.37
C ASN A 461 34.43 -17.82 2.09
N LEU A 462 33.23 -18.30 1.81
CA LEU A 462 32.95 -19.11 0.61
C LEU A 462 33.04 -18.28 -0.66
N ARG A 463 32.57 -17.03 -0.63
CA ARG A 463 32.73 -16.07 -1.73
C ARG A 463 34.19 -15.76 -1.99
N ASN A 464 35.02 -15.70 -0.95
CA ASN A 464 36.46 -15.53 -1.09
C ASN A 464 37.16 -16.76 -1.67
N GLN A 465 36.74 -17.96 -1.27
CA GLN A 465 37.31 -19.23 -1.76
C GLN A 465 36.91 -19.53 -3.21
N PHE A 466 35.65 -19.32 -3.59
CA PHE A 466 35.10 -19.76 -4.86
C PHE A 466 34.82 -18.63 -5.87
N ARG A 467 34.97 -17.36 -5.45
CA ARG A 467 34.87 -16.15 -6.30
C ARG A 467 33.66 -16.20 -7.23
N ASP A 468 33.88 -16.24 -8.54
CA ASP A 468 32.84 -16.21 -9.58
C ASP A 468 31.94 -17.46 -9.58
N LYS A 469 32.39 -18.55 -8.96
CA LYS A 469 31.59 -19.79 -8.80
C LYS A 469 30.60 -19.71 -7.64
N TRP A 470 30.70 -18.69 -6.78
CA TRP A 470 29.79 -18.45 -5.65
C TRP A 470 28.80 -17.31 -5.95
N SER A 471 27.87 -17.57 -6.87
CA SER A 471 27.00 -16.55 -7.47
C SER A 471 25.74 -16.19 -6.66
N ARG A 472 25.62 -16.64 -5.39
CA ARG A 472 24.47 -16.29 -4.54
C ARG A 472 24.54 -14.84 -4.05
N VAL A 473 23.38 -14.22 -3.78
CA VAL A 473 23.30 -12.85 -3.23
C VAL A 473 24.05 -12.78 -1.88
N PRO A 474 24.87 -11.74 -1.63
CA PRO A 474 25.58 -11.57 -0.37
C PRO A 474 24.64 -11.54 0.84
N SER A 475 24.95 -12.31 1.87
CA SER A 475 24.13 -12.41 3.07
C SER A 475 23.95 -11.05 3.76
N ASP A 476 24.99 -10.20 3.73
CA ASP A 476 24.94 -8.82 4.26
C ASP A 476 23.78 -8.00 3.67
N LYS A 477 23.54 -8.09 2.36
CA LYS A 477 22.45 -7.35 1.69
C LYS A 477 21.06 -7.87 2.05
N LEU A 478 20.93 -9.17 2.29
CA LEU A 478 19.65 -9.79 2.65
C LEU A 478 19.30 -9.57 4.12
N THR A 479 20.31 -9.47 4.99
CA THR A 479 20.12 -9.31 6.44
C THR A 479 19.91 -7.86 6.88
N THR A 480 20.03 -6.85 6.01
CA THR A 480 19.87 -5.43 6.38
C THR A 480 18.60 -5.13 7.19
N PRO A 481 17.39 -5.63 6.81
CA PRO A 481 16.19 -5.38 7.61
C PRO A 481 16.24 -6.05 9.00
N LEU A 482 16.81 -7.26 9.09
CA LEU A 482 16.97 -8.00 10.35
C LEU A 482 17.97 -7.30 11.27
N GLN A 483 19.05 -6.74 10.72
CA GLN A 483 20.02 -5.93 11.46
C GLN A 483 19.40 -4.62 11.98
N GLN A 484 18.50 -3.99 11.21
CA GLN A 484 17.76 -2.80 11.65
C GLN A 484 16.80 -3.13 12.80
N GLU A 485 16.04 -4.23 12.71
CA GLU A 485 15.19 -4.70 13.81
C GLU A 485 16.01 -5.03 15.07
N LEU A 486 17.13 -5.74 14.91
CA LEU A 486 18.06 -6.03 16.01
C LEU A 486 18.57 -4.74 16.68
N GLY A 487 19.00 -3.75 15.90
CA GLY A 487 19.45 -2.45 16.41
C GLY A 487 18.36 -1.69 17.16
N LYS A 488 17.11 -1.73 16.65
CA LYS A 488 15.94 -1.14 17.31
C LYS A 488 15.70 -1.77 18.68
N TYR A 489 15.68 -3.10 18.79
CA TYR A 489 15.44 -3.77 20.08
C TYR A 489 16.59 -3.59 21.07
N ARG A 490 17.84 -3.51 20.61
CA ARG A 490 18.97 -3.09 21.48
C ARG A 490 18.78 -1.68 22.02
N GLY A 491 18.34 -0.74 21.19
CA GLY A 491 18.02 0.62 21.61
C GLY A 491 16.93 0.65 22.69
N ILE A 492 15.85 -0.10 22.48
CA ILE A 492 14.75 -0.25 23.46
C ILE A 492 15.27 -0.83 24.79
N LEU A 493 16.10 -1.87 24.73
CA LEU A 493 16.65 -2.52 25.91
C LEU A 493 17.58 -1.58 26.72
N ASN A 494 18.38 -0.76 26.05
CA ASN A 494 19.25 0.24 26.70
C ASN A 494 18.44 1.35 27.38
N THR A 495 17.35 1.81 26.75
CA THR A 495 16.43 2.77 27.36
C THR A 495 15.75 2.19 28.61
N ALA A 496 15.34 0.92 28.56
CA ALA A 496 14.77 0.22 29.71
C ALA A 496 15.78 0.12 30.87
N SER A 497 17.05 -0.22 30.59
CA SER A 497 18.11 -0.23 31.62
C SER A 497 18.33 1.14 32.27
N SER A 498 18.25 2.21 31.48
CA SER A 498 18.35 3.58 32.02
C SER A 498 17.18 3.90 32.95
N ALA A 499 15.96 3.46 32.62
CA ALA A 499 14.78 3.59 33.48
C ALA A 499 14.91 2.75 34.77
N ASP A 500 15.42 1.53 34.68
CA ASP A 500 15.67 0.67 35.85
C ASP A 500 16.64 1.33 36.83
N ASN A 501 17.67 2.02 36.33
CA ASN A 501 18.61 2.77 37.16
C ASN A 501 17.94 3.96 37.86
N VAL A 502 17.02 4.67 37.19
CA VAL A 502 16.24 5.74 37.82
C VAL A 502 15.36 5.19 38.95
N VAL A 503 14.72 4.04 38.73
CA VAL A 503 13.90 3.36 39.77
C VAL A 503 14.77 2.93 40.95
N ARG A 504 15.95 2.35 40.69
CA ARG A 504 16.91 1.95 41.74
C ARG A 504 17.37 3.16 42.57
N ASN A 505 17.80 4.24 41.92
CA ASN A 505 18.23 5.46 42.60
C ASN A 505 17.12 6.06 43.47
N LYS A 506 15.87 5.99 42.99
CA LYS A 506 14.70 6.48 43.74
C LYS A 506 14.40 5.61 44.97
N PHE A 507 14.59 4.30 44.87
CA PHE A 507 14.51 3.41 46.03
C PHE A 507 15.59 3.74 47.04
N ASP A 508 16.86 3.86 46.63
CA ASP A 508 17.98 4.16 47.52
C ASP A 508 17.79 5.49 48.27
N ALA A 509 17.27 6.51 47.59
CA ALA A 509 16.98 7.82 48.19
C ALA A 509 15.87 7.79 49.27
N ASN A 510 14.90 6.87 49.17
CA ASN A 510 13.75 6.79 50.07
C ASN A 510 13.79 5.54 50.99
N ARG A 511 14.83 4.71 50.88
CA ARG A 511 14.95 3.41 51.51
C ARG A 511 14.71 3.45 53.01
N ARG A 512 15.38 4.38 53.71
CA ARG A 512 15.26 4.54 55.16
C ARG A 512 13.81 4.78 55.61
N GLY A 513 13.06 5.62 54.90
CA GLY A 513 11.66 5.90 55.26
C GLY A 513 10.75 4.70 55.00
N ILE A 514 11.01 3.94 53.93
CA ILE A 514 10.25 2.72 53.59
C ILE A 514 10.52 1.60 54.60
N GLU A 515 11.78 1.45 55.05
CA GLU A 515 12.17 0.52 56.11
C GLU A 515 11.45 0.84 57.41
N LEU A 516 11.41 2.13 57.81
CA LEU A 516 10.67 2.58 59.00
C LEU A 516 9.16 2.27 58.90
N LEU A 517 8.53 2.55 57.76
CA LEU A 517 7.11 2.22 57.54
C LEU A 517 6.82 0.72 57.56
N SER A 518 7.83 -0.12 57.27
CA SER A 518 7.72 -1.59 57.26
C SER A 518 7.85 -2.21 58.66
N GLN A 519 8.26 -1.46 59.68
CA GLN A 519 8.44 -1.95 61.05
C GLN A 519 7.11 -2.21 61.80
N THR A 520 7.22 -2.84 62.97
CA THR A 520 6.08 -3.02 63.87
C THR A 520 5.62 -1.68 64.44
N GLU A 521 4.36 -1.57 64.82
CA GLU A 521 3.78 -0.30 65.29
C GLU A 521 4.50 0.24 66.54
N ASN A 522 5.02 -0.64 67.40
CA ASN A 522 5.75 -0.26 68.61
C ASN A 522 7.14 0.32 68.30
N GLU A 523 7.86 -0.24 67.31
CA GLU A 523 9.16 0.25 66.86
C GLU A 523 9.04 1.58 66.11
N LEU A 524 7.99 1.71 65.28
CA LEU A 524 7.67 2.95 64.60
C LEU A 524 7.32 4.07 65.60
N LYS A 525 6.51 3.78 66.63
CA LYS A 525 6.20 4.72 67.72
C LYS A 525 7.44 5.18 68.48
N SER A 526 8.37 4.26 68.75
CA SER A 526 9.62 4.55 69.47
C SER A 526 10.58 5.45 68.68
N SER A 527 10.42 5.48 67.35
CA SER A 527 11.27 6.24 66.43
C SER A 527 10.80 7.68 66.21
N ILE A 528 9.60 8.05 66.68
CA ILE A 528 9.04 9.39 66.49
C ILE A 528 9.46 10.32 67.64
N PRO A 529 10.04 11.51 67.36
CA PRO A 529 10.33 12.51 68.38
C PRO A 529 9.08 12.90 69.19
N GLY A 530 9.20 12.93 70.52
CA GLY A 530 8.09 13.16 71.45
C GLY A 530 7.59 14.61 71.49
N LEU A 531 6.28 14.77 71.71
CA LEU A 531 5.60 16.07 71.91
C LEU A 531 5.90 16.63 73.32
N LYS A 532 6.25 17.92 73.42
CA LYS A 532 6.05 18.69 74.67
C LYS A 532 4.67 19.33 74.60
N ASP A 533 3.94 19.30 75.72
CA ASP A 533 2.57 19.83 75.85
C ASP A 533 2.50 21.31 75.44
N ASP A 534 1.89 21.59 74.29
CA ASP A 534 1.37 22.91 73.95
C ASP A 534 -0.16 22.87 74.01
N SER A 535 -0.72 23.42 75.08
CA SER A 535 -2.14 23.42 75.41
C SER A 535 -2.95 24.49 74.65
N ALA A 536 -2.50 24.96 73.48
CA ALA A 536 -3.03 26.19 72.85
C ALA A 536 -4.02 25.98 71.68
N GLN A 537 -4.25 24.77 71.18
CA GLN A 537 -4.85 24.58 69.84
C GLN A 537 -6.24 23.90 69.79
N GLN A 538 -7.01 23.87 70.88
CA GLN A 538 -8.32 23.21 70.89
C GLN A 538 -9.45 23.93 70.10
N ASN A 539 -9.25 25.15 69.58
CA ASN A 539 -10.30 25.94 68.92
C ASN A 539 -9.88 26.59 67.57
N SER A 540 -9.10 25.89 66.73
CA SER A 540 -8.80 26.39 65.37
C SER A 540 -9.98 26.19 64.41
N THR A 541 -10.40 27.27 63.74
CA THR A 541 -11.40 27.21 62.65
C THR A 541 -10.83 26.62 61.36
N ALA A 542 -9.50 26.50 61.23
CA ALA A 542 -8.83 26.02 60.02
C ALA A 542 -8.83 24.49 59.91
N VAL A 543 -8.74 23.77 61.03
CA VAL A 543 -8.73 22.30 61.08
C VAL A 543 -9.98 21.65 60.47
N PRO A 544 -11.22 22.00 60.87
CA PRO A 544 -12.41 21.38 60.28
C PRO A 544 -12.56 21.71 58.79
N LYS A 545 -12.11 22.89 58.36
CA LYS A 545 -12.18 23.29 56.94
C LYS A 545 -11.17 22.54 56.08
N LEU A 546 -9.95 22.32 56.59
CA LEU A 546 -8.94 21.51 55.89
C LEU A 546 -9.35 20.04 55.79
N MET A 547 -10.03 19.48 56.80
CA MET A 547 -10.58 18.11 56.71
C MET A 547 -11.63 17.98 55.60
N GLU A 548 -12.57 18.93 55.51
CA GLU A 548 -13.57 18.97 54.43
C GLU A 548 -12.90 19.03 53.05
N LEU A 549 -11.81 19.79 52.91
CA LEU A 549 -11.05 19.87 51.66
C LEU A 549 -10.30 18.56 51.35
N MET A 550 -9.84 17.79 52.35
CA MET A 550 -9.23 16.47 52.13
C MET A 550 -10.25 15.43 51.65
N ASP A 551 -11.49 15.49 52.14
CA ASP A 551 -12.58 14.65 51.63
C ASP A 551 -12.87 14.96 50.15
N GLN A 552 -12.88 16.25 49.78
CA GLN A 552 -13.02 16.67 48.38
C GLN A 552 -11.85 16.20 47.50
N VAL A 553 -10.61 16.23 48.00
CA VAL A 553 -9.44 15.66 47.32
C VAL A 553 -9.62 14.16 47.07
N GLN A 554 -10.10 13.42 48.06
CA GLN A 554 -10.31 11.98 47.93
C GLN A 554 -11.43 11.66 46.93
N GLU A 555 -12.50 12.46 46.92
CA GLU A 555 -13.58 12.36 45.93
C GLU A 555 -13.04 12.53 44.50
N ILE A 556 -12.20 13.56 44.26
CA ILE A 556 -11.56 13.78 42.96
C ILE A 556 -10.73 12.56 42.53
N LYS A 557 -9.96 11.93 43.44
CA LYS A 557 -9.17 10.75 43.10
C LYS A 557 -10.03 9.57 42.64
N VAL A 558 -11.11 9.28 43.38
CA VAL A 558 -12.05 8.20 43.04
C VAL A 558 -12.78 8.48 41.72
N GLU A 559 -13.14 9.73 41.46
CA GLU A 559 -13.73 10.16 40.20
C GLU A 559 -12.79 9.90 39.02
N ARG A 560 -11.49 10.21 39.17
CA ARG A 560 -10.49 10.00 38.12
C ARG A 560 -10.25 8.54 37.79
N GLU A 561 -10.23 7.65 38.78
CA GLU A 561 -10.13 6.21 38.55
C GLU A 561 -11.31 5.69 37.71
N LYS A 562 -12.54 6.14 38.03
CA LYS A 562 -13.73 5.80 37.25
C LYS A 562 -13.67 6.36 35.83
N LEU A 563 -13.16 7.57 35.66
CA LEU A 563 -13.03 8.23 34.36
C LEU A 563 -11.98 7.54 33.47
N GLU A 564 -10.83 7.19 34.03
CA GLU A 564 -9.79 6.41 33.33
C GLU A 564 -10.33 5.05 32.88
N LYS A 565 -11.09 4.36 33.74
CA LYS A 565 -11.75 3.10 33.37
C LYS A 565 -12.75 3.31 32.23
N SER A 566 -13.60 4.32 32.32
CA SER A 566 -14.61 4.63 31.31
C SER A 566 -13.99 4.97 29.96
N MET A 567 -12.85 5.68 29.92
CA MET A 567 -12.12 5.96 28.68
C MET A 567 -11.58 4.71 27.99
N LYS A 568 -11.12 3.70 28.77
CA LYS A 568 -10.54 2.46 28.22
C LYS A 568 -11.59 1.47 27.72
N GLU A 569 -12.82 1.54 28.23
CA GLU A 569 -13.88 0.57 27.92
C GLU A 569 -14.69 0.91 26.65
N VAL A 570 -14.51 2.10 26.05
CA VAL A 570 -15.23 2.50 24.83
C VAL A 570 -14.82 1.62 23.63
N ARG A 571 -15.78 0.87 23.08
CA ARG A 571 -15.63 0.07 21.85
C ARG A 571 -16.65 0.50 20.81
N PHE A 572 -16.21 0.64 19.56
CA PHE A 572 -17.05 1.00 18.43
C PHE A 572 -16.42 0.43 17.15
N ASP A 573 -17.25 -0.07 16.23
CA ASP A 573 -16.82 -0.61 14.93
C ASP A 573 -17.23 0.35 13.80
N MET A 574 -16.24 0.90 13.09
CA MET A 574 -16.42 1.84 11.97
C MET A 574 -16.51 1.15 10.59
N CYS A 575 -16.50 -0.19 10.52
CA CYS A 575 -16.36 -0.90 9.26
C CYS A 575 -17.48 -0.54 8.25
N ASN A 576 -18.73 -0.51 8.73
CA ASN A 576 -19.89 -0.19 7.89
C ASN A 576 -19.86 1.27 7.41
N ASP A 577 -19.50 2.22 8.27
CA ASP A 577 -19.44 3.65 7.93
C ASP A 577 -18.40 3.91 6.83
N PHE A 578 -17.24 3.26 6.90
CA PHE A 578 -16.20 3.37 5.88
C PHE A 578 -16.58 2.67 4.56
N GLN A 579 -17.25 1.51 4.63
CA GLN A 579 -17.76 0.82 3.43
C GLN A 579 -18.82 1.63 2.70
N GLN A 580 -19.72 2.28 3.44
CA GLN A 580 -20.73 3.17 2.87
C GLN A 580 -20.09 4.40 2.23
N SER A 581 -19.13 5.04 2.91
CA SER A 581 -18.36 6.17 2.37
C SER A 581 -17.64 5.82 1.06
N MET A 582 -17.05 4.62 0.99
CA MET A 582 -16.39 4.10 -0.21
C MET A 582 -17.37 3.85 -1.36
N SER A 583 -18.56 3.34 -1.06
CA SER A 583 -19.60 3.03 -2.05
C SER A 583 -20.20 4.30 -2.68
N ASP A 584 -20.43 5.33 -1.87
CA ASP A 584 -21.07 6.57 -2.31
C ASP A 584 -20.10 7.53 -3.04
N ASN A 585 -18.83 7.58 -2.61
CA ASN A 585 -17.86 8.59 -3.09
C ASN A 585 -16.67 8.00 -3.85
N GLY A 586 -16.53 6.68 -3.92
CA GLY A 586 -15.37 5.99 -4.51
C GLY A 586 -14.06 6.11 -3.72
N ILE A 587 -14.02 6.92 -2.65
CA ILE A 587 -12.86 7.17 -1.79
C ILE A 587 -13.34 7.20 -0.33
N VAL A 588 -12.57 6.58 0.57
CA VAL A 588 -12.83 6.63 2.02
C VAL A 588 -12.30 7.95 2.59
N ASN A 589 -13.18 8.84 3.05
CA ASN A 589 -12.77 10.06 3.78
C ASN A 589 -12.53 9.74 5.27
N GLU A 590 -11.50 8.94 5.49
CA GLU A 590 -11.11 8.38 6.79
C GLU A 590 -10.98 9.45 7.88
N GLU A 591 -10.21 10.51 7.63
CA GLU A 591 -9.85 11.50 8.65
C GLU A 591 -11.05 12.24 9.23
N LYS A 592 -11.96 12.68 8.36
CA LYS A 592 -13.16 13.41 8.78
C LYS A 592 -14.11 12.51 9.57
N LEU A 593 -14.42 11.34 9.03
CA LEU A 593 -15.31 10.35 9.66
C LEU A 593 -14.77 9.89 11.03
N SER A 594 -13.49 9.56 11.08
CA SER A 594 -12.80 9.19 12.32
C SER A 594 -12.85 10.31 13.35
N SER A 595 -12.53 11.55 12.97
CA SER A 595 -12.48 12.69 13.90
C SER A 595 -13.86 13.05 14.44
N GLU A 596 -14.88 13.12 13.59
CA GLU A 596 -16.27 13.40 14.02
C GLU A 596 -16.78 12.31 14.97
N LYS A 597 -16.50 11.04 14.68
CA LYS A 597 -16.92 9.94 15.54
C LYS A 597 -16.16 9.92 16.87
N ILE A 598 -14.85 10.13 16.85
CA ILE A 598 -14.02 10.21 18.05
C ILE A 598 -14.50 11.38 18.93
N GLU A 599 -14.80 12.54 18.34
CA GLU A 599 -15.30 13.68 19.12
C GLU A 599 -16.69 13.41 19.71
N HIS A 600 -17.57 12.73 18.99
CA HIS A 600 -18.87 12.31 19.53
C HIS A 600 -18.72 11.32 20.72
N LEU A 601 -17.79 10.36 20.63
CA LEU A 601 -17.59 9.34 21.67
C LEU A 601 -16.81 9.87 22.88
N PHE A 602 -15.73 10.62 22.66
CA PHE A 602 -14.80 11.05 23.70
C PHE A 602 -15.00 12.50 24.15
N GLY A 603 -15.74 13.32 23.40
CA GLY A 603 -16.02 14.72 23.75
C GLY A 603 -16.65 14.90 25.15
N PRO A 604 -17.69 14.12 25.53
CA PRO A 604 -18.25 14.18 26.88
C PRO A 604 -17.24 13.80 27.97
N LEU A 605 -16.43 12.77 27.73
CA LEU A 605 -15.40 12.31 28.68
C LEU A 605 -14.27 13.35 28.83
N LYS A 606 -13.84 13.97 27.73
CA LYS A 606 -12.87 15.09 27.74
C LYS A 606 -13.37 16.27 28.57
N LYS A 607 -14.67 16.59 28.50
CA LYS A 607 -15.26 17.64 29.34
C LYS A 607 -15.21 17.28 30.82
N GLN A 608 -15.51 16.04 31.18
CA GLN A 608 -15.39 15.56 32.57
C GLN A 608 -13.94 15.61 33.07
N VAL A 609 -12.95 15.29 32.21
CA VAL A 609 -11.53 15.47 32.55
C VAL A 609 -11.27 16.94 32.88
N GLU A 610 -11.65 17.86 31.99
CA GLU A 610 -11.43 19.29 32.18
C GLU A 610 -12.10 19.84 33.46
N GLU A 611 -13.31 19.39 33.77
CA GLU A 611 -14.04 19.74 34.99
C GLU A 611 -13.31 19.23 36.24
N SER A 612 -12.83 17.98 36.24
CA SER A 612 -12.03 17.40 37.32
C SER A 612 -10.72 18.17 37.57
N LEU A 613 -10.08 18.66 36.50
CA LEU A 613 -8.85 19.46 36.61
C LEU A 613 -9.11 20.84 37.22
N LYS A 614 -10.19 21.52 36.78
CA LYS A 614 -10.61 22.82 37.35
C LYS A 614 -11.03 22.69 38.82
N LYS A 615 -11.72 21.59 39.17
CA LYS A 615 -12.09 21.28 40.56
C LYS A 615 -10.82 21.11 41.41
N GLN A 616 -9.80 20.40 40.93
CA GLN A 616 -8.51 20.29 41.62
C GLN A 616 -7.86 21.65 41.86
N GLU A 617 -7.77 22.51 40.85
CA GLU A 617 -7.13 23.83 40.99
C GLU A 617 -7.80 24.67 42.08
N THR A 618 -9.14 24.68 42.08
CA THR A 618 -9.93 25.40 43.08
C THR A 618 -9.71 24.84 44.49
N VAL A 619 -9.74 23.51 44.64
CA VAL A 619 -9.54 22.85 45.93
C VAL A 619 -8.11 23.06 46.44
N LEU A 620 -7.08 22.94 45.61
CA LEU A 620 -5.68 23.15 46.01
C LEU A 620 -5.40 24.59 46.45
N ASN A 621 -5.99 25.59 45.79
CA ASN A 621 -5.87 26.99 46.20
C ASN A 621 -6.48 27.24 47.58
N GLU A 622 -7.66 26.67 47.86
CA GLU A 622 -8.27 26.76 49.19
C GLU A 622 -7.46 25.98 50.24
N VAL A 623 -6.95 24.79 49.90
CA VAL A 623 -6.06 24.01 50.79
C VAL A 623 -4.84 24.84 51.19
N GLN A 624 -4.17 25.49 50.24
CA GLN A 624 -3.00 26.30 50.52
C GLN A 624 -3.33 27.50 51.41
N LYS A 625 -4.43 28.21 51.12
CA LYS A 625 -4.91 29.36 51.90
C LYS A 625 -5.21 28.98 53.36
N TRP A 626 -5.95 27.91 53.58
CA TRP A 626 -6.30 27.44 54.92
C TRP A 626 -5.11 26.81 55.65
N ASN A 627 -4.19 26.18 54.93
CA ASN A 627 -2.96 25.64 55.51
C ASN A 627 -2.02 26.74 55.98
N ASN A 628 -1.93 27.88 55.26
CA ASN A 628 -1.14 29.03 55.73
C ASN A 628 -1.69 29.57 57.05
N LYS A 629 -3.03 29.73 57.16
CA LYS A 629 -3.68 30.13 58.41
C LYS A 629 -3.43 29.11 59.54
N PHE A 630 -3.47 27.82 59.22
CA PHE A 630 -3.17 26.75 60.17
C PHE A 630 -1.69 26.76 60.63
N ALA A 631 -0.76 27.09 59.73
CA ALA A 631 0.67 27.20 60.04
C ALA A 631 1.00 28.43 60.91
N GLU A 632 0.32 29.56 60.68
CA GLU A 632 0.42 30.76 61.53
C GLU A 632 -0.03 30.49 62.98
N GLU A 633 -1.03 29.61 63.16
CA GLU A 633 -1.54 29.19 64.47
C GLU A 633 -0.61 28.18 65.19
N LYS A 634 0.47 27.72 64.54
CA LYS A 634 1.37 26.63 65.00
C LYS A 634 2.79 27.15 65.21
N HIS A 635 3.08 27.85 66.31
CA HIS A 635 4.44 28.34 66.62
C HIS A 635 4.98 27.73 67.93
N GLY A 636 5.79 26.66 67.79
CA GLY A 636 6.55 26.03 68.87
C GLY A 636 7.76 25.22 68.33
N SER A 637 8.96 25.46 68.88
CA SER A 637 10.26 24.93 68.40
C SER A 637 10.38 23.40 68.42
N GLY A 638 9.70 22.71 69.34
CA GLY A 638 9.69 21.23 69.41
C GLY A 638 8.82 20.53 68.34
N SER A 639 7.98 21.28 67.62
CA SER A 639 7.09 20.73 66.59
C SER A 639 7.80 20.46 65.26
N VAL A 640 8.95 21.09 64.98
CA VAL A 640 9.60 21.06 63.66
C VAL A 640 10.31 19.74 63.39
N GLU A 641 10.97 19.14 64.40
CA GLU A 641 11.65 17.84 64.24
C GLU A 641 10.65 16.70 64.04
N ARG A 642 9.55 16.68 64.82
CA ARG A 642 8.44 15.74 64.62
C ARG A 642 7.80 15.92 63.25
N GLU A 643 7.58 17.16 62.82
CA GLU A 643 7.02 17.47 61.51
C GLU A 643 7.92 16.98 60.35
N ASN A 644 9.22 17.21 60.43
CA ASN A 644 10.17 16.72 59.44
C ASN A 644 10.21 15.18 59.38
N PHE A 645 10.08 14.51 60.53
CA PHE A 645 10.00 13.05 60.60
C PHE A 645 8.70 12.52 59.97
N LEU A 646 7.55 13.16 60.25
CA LEU A 646 6.27 12.78 59.63
C LEU A 646 6.25 13.05 58.12
N LYS A 647 6.87 14.15 57.66
CA LYS A 647 7.08 14.43 56.23
C LYS A 647 7.91 13.34 55.57
N LEU A 648 9.02 12.92 56.19
CA LEU A 648 9.85 11.81 55.69
C LEU A 648 9.03 10.53 55.51
N LEU A 649 8.19 10.16 56.49
CA LEU A 649 7.31 8.98 56.40
C LEU A 649 6.23 9.14 55.31
N ALA A 650 5.63 10.32 55.17
CA ALA A 650 4.65 10.56 54.12
C ALA A 650 5.29 10.47 52.72
N THR A 651 6.44 11.10 52.50
CA THR A 651 7.20 11.03 51.25
C THR A 651 7.64 9.60 50.93
N ALA A 652 8.07 8.83 51.94
CA ALA A 652 8.46 7.44 51.77
C ALA A 652 7.29 6.53 51.36
N TYR A 653 6.09 6.78 51.88
CA TYR A 653 4.88 6.06 51.45
C TYR A 653 4.53 6.34 49.99
N ASP A 654 4.57 7.62 49.58
CA ASP A 654 4.28 7.99 48.18
C ASP A 654 5.35 7.42 47.24
N ALA A 655 6.62 7.43 47.65
CA ALA A 655 7.70 6.79 46.93
C ALA A 655 7.50 5.27 46.82
N PHE A 656 7.05 4.59 47.88
CA PHE A 656 6.76 3.16 47.88
C PHE A 656 5.70 2.78 46.83
N LEU A 657 4.57 3.49 46.78
CA LEU A 657 3.51 3.21 45.80
C LEU A 657 3.99 3.40 44.35
N GLN A 658 4.73 4.49 44.10
CA GLN A 658 5.29 4.75 42.77
C GLN A 658 6.35 3.71 42.37
N LEU A 659 7.18 3.27 43.31
CA LEU A 659 8.16 2.20 43.06
C LEU A 659 7.46 0.88 42.78
N GLU A 660 6.41 0.53 43.52
CA GLU A 660 5.62 -0.68 43.28
C GLU A 660 5.03 -0.69 41.86
N GLU A 661 4.37 0.41 41.45
CA GLU A 661 3.79 0.55 40.11
C GLU A 661 4.87 0.43 39.02
N ASN A 662 5.95 1.22 39.13
CA ASN A 662 7.04 1.22 38.16
C ASN A 662 7.73 -0.15 38.04
N LEU A 663 7.94 -0.85 39.16
CA LEU A 663 8.56 -2.18 39.16
C LEU A 663 7.64 -3.24 38.56
N ASN A 664 6.33 -3.15 38.80
CA ASN A 664 5.36 -4.03 38.17
C ASN A 664 5.30 -3.80 36.65
N GLU A 665 5.34 -2.53 36.21
CA GLU A 665 5.39 -2.17 34.80
C GLU A 665 6.69 -2.64 34.14
N GLY A 666 7.85 -2.43 34.77
CA GLY A 666 9.15 -2.91 34.28
C GLY A 666 9.21 -4.44 34.17
N THR A 667 8.70 -5.16 35.17
CA THR A 667 8.61 -6.62 35.14
C THR A 667 7.73 -7.11 33.99
N LYS A 668 6.57 -6.47 33.79
CA LYS A 668 5.67 -6.77 32.67
C LYS A 668 6.33 -6.49 31.33
N PHE A 669 6.98 -5.33 31.19
CA PHE A 669 7.68 -4.93 29.96
C PHE A 669 8.69 -5.98 29.50
N TYR A 670 9.57 -6.46 30.39
CA TYR A 670 10.56 -7.48 30.01
C TYR A 670 9.94 -8.84 29.67
N ASN A 671 8.84 -9.21 30.33
CA ASN A 671 8.10 -10.43 30.03
C ASN A 671 7.34 -10.36 28.70
N ASP A 672 6.81 -9.19 28.35
CA ASP A 672 6.15 -8.94 27.05
C ASP A 672 7.18 -8.80 25.90
N LEU A 673 8.38 -8.30 26.18
CA LEU A 673 9.46 -8.18 25.21
C LEU A 673 10.05 -9.55 24.83
N THR A 674 10.16 -10.48 25.79
CA THR A 674 10.74 -11.82 25.57
C THR A 674 10.13 -12.56 24.38
N PRO A 675 8.80 -12.76 24.25
CA PRO A 675 8.22 -13.48 23.11
C PRO A 675 8.42 -12.75 21.77
N ILE A 676 8.56 -11.42 21.77
CA ILE A 676 8.85 -10.64 20.55
C ILE A 676 10.27 -10.98 20.07
N LEU A 677 11.23 -11.03 20.99
CA LEU A 677 12.61 -11.38 20.68
C LEU A 677 12.75 -12.84 20.24
N VAL A 678 12.03 -13.77 20.85
CA VAL A 678 11.99 -15.18 20.44
C VAL A 678 11.46 -15.33 19.01
N ARG A 679 10.43 -14.55 18.61
CA ARG A 679 9.96 -14.55 17.21
C ARG A 679 11.01 -14.03 16.25
N LEU A 680 11.76 -12.99 16.62
CA LEU A 680 12.88 -12.49 15.80
C LEU A 680 13.99 -13.55 15.70
N GLN A 681 14.31 -14.23 16.79
CA GLN A 681 15.25 -15.34 16.81
C GLN A 681 14.82 -16.47 15.88
N GLN A 682 13.54 -16.84 15.87
CA GLN A 682 13.02 -17.84 14.94
C GLN A 682 13.19 -17.40 13.49
N LYS A 683 12.81 -16.16 13.14
CA LYS A 683 12.99 -15.62 11.77
C LYS A 683 14.44 -15.69 11.31
N VAL A 684 15.39 -15.33 12.19
CA VAL A 684 16.82 -15.37 11.88
C VAL A 684 17.33 -16.79 11.76
N THR A 685 16.87 -17.70 12.62
CA THR A 685 17.21 -19.12 12.57
C THR A 685 16.72 -19.76 11.27
N ASP A 686 15.48 -19.49 10.86
CA ASP A 686 14.90 -19.99 9.61
C ASP A 686 15.66 -19.45 8.39
N PHE A 687 16.03 -18.16 8.42
CA PHE A 687 16.89 -17.56 7.39
C PHE A 687 18.25 -18.26 7.30
N CYS A 688 18.95 -18.43 8.42
CA CYS A 688 20.23 -19.11 8.47
C CYS A 688 20.13 -20.57 7.98
N PHE A 689 19.06 -21.28 8.32
CA PHE A 689 18.80 -22.65 7.87
C PHE A 689 18.57 -22.72 6.35
N ALA A 690 17.76 -21.82 5.80
CA ALA A 690 17.56 -21.72 4.35
C ALA A 690 18.89 -21.43 3.63
N ARG A 691 19.71 -20.53 4.17
CA ARG A 691 21.04 -20.19 3.63
C ARG A 691 22.04 -21.33 3.72
N GLN A 692 21.98 -22.13 4.78
CA GLN A 692 22.80 -23.33 4.93
C GLN A 692 22.40 -24.38 3.88
N THR A 693 21.10 -24.57 3.63
CA THR A 693 20.60 -25.48 2.59
C THR A 693 21.07 -25.03 1.19
N GLU A 694 20.89 -23.75 0.86
CA GLU A 694 21.39 -23.18 -0.40
C GLU A 694 22.91 -23.34 -0.56
N LYS A 695 23.66 -23.15 0.52
CA LYS A 695 25.12 -23.35 0.55
C LYS A 695 25.48 -24.78 0.21
N GLU A 696 24.83 -25.77 0.83
CA GLU A 696 25.12 -27.19 0.58
C GLU A 696 24.86 -27.59 -0.87
N ASP A 697 23.78 -27.07 -1.46
CA ASP A 697 23.47 -27.31 -2.87
C ASP A 697 24.48 -26.64 -3.82
N LEU A 698 24.88 -25.40 -3.55
CA LEU A 698 25.93 -24.73 -4.34
C LEU A 698 27.28 -25.44 -4.18
N MET A 699 27.62 -25.91 -2.98
CA MET A 699 28.85 -26.66 -2.73
C MET A 699 28.89 -27.96 -3.53
N LYS A 700 27.77 -28.70 -3.60
CA LYS A 700 27.66 -29.90 -4.45
C LYS A 700 27.86 -29.56 -5.92
N GLN A 701 27.28 -28.47 -6.42
CA GLN A 701 27.46 -28.01 -7.79
C GLN A 701 28.92 -27.62 -8.10
N VAL A 702 29.57 -26.89 -7.18
CA VAL A 702 30.98 -26.51 -7.32
C VAL A 702 31.88 -27.74 -7.30
N GLN A 703 31.65 -28.71 -6.40
CA GLN A 703 32.40 -29.96 -6.35
C GLN A 703 32.19 -30.83 -7.59
N GLN A 704 30.96 -30.95 -8.10
CA GLN A 704 30.68 -31.67 -9.36
C GLN A 704 31.37 -31.02 -10.56
N ASN A 705 31.42 -29.68 -10.61
CA ASN A 705 32.13 -28.95 -11.66
C ASN A 705 33.65 -29.10 -11.57
N ILE A 706 34.21 -29.23 -10.36
CA ILE A 706 35.64 -29.52 -10.14
C ILE A 706 35.96 -30.97 -10.55
N LEU A 707 35.13 -31.94 -10.16
CA LEU A 707 35.29 -33.36 -10.48
C LEU A 707 35.10 -33.66 -11.98
N SER A 708 34.29 -32.88 -12.69
CA SER A 708 34.04 -33.04 -14.13
C SER A 708 35.14 -32.44 -15.03
N GLY A 709 36.23 -31.88 -14.46
CA GLY A 709 37.45 -31.56 -15.20
C GLY A 709 37.33 -30.52 -16.32
N LYS A 710 36.31 -29.64 -16.32
CA LYS A 710 36.26 -28.51 -17.25
C LYS A 710 37.08 -27.34 -16.71
N ASN A 711 38.38 -27.37 -16.97
CA ASN A 711 39.25 -26.20 -16.83
C ASN A 711 38.98 -25.24 -18.00
N ASP A 712 38.22 -24.16 -17.74
CA ASP A 712 38.22 -22.99 -18.61
C ASP A 712 39.54 -22.22 -18.41
N ALA A 713 40.50 -22.46 -19.30
CA ALA A 713 41.65 -21.57 -19.47
C ALA A 713 41.20 -20.28 -20.19
N PRO A 714 41.67 -19.09 -19.80
CA PRO A 714 41.35 -17.86 -20.51
C PRO A 714 42.01 -17.85 -21.90
N LYS A 715 41.19 -17.69 -22.93
CA LYS A 715 41.60 -17.63 -24.34
C LYS A 715 42.45 -16.39 -24.62
N ASN A 716 43.73 -16.60 -24.93
CA ASN A 716 44.50 -15.75 -25.85
C ASN A 716 45.12 -16.66 -26.93
N PRO A 717 44.92 -16.39 -28.24
CA PRO A 717 45.52 -17.19 -29.30
C PRO A 717 46.97 -16.77 -29.55
N PRO A 718 47.94 -17.69 -29.65
CA PRO A 718 49.27 -17.37 -30.17
C PRO A 718 49.29 -17.38 -31.72
N PRO A 719 50.17 -16.60 -32.36
CA PRO A 719 50.26 -16.50 -33.81
C PRO A 719 50.96 -17.73 -34.44
N ARG A 720 50.54 -18.04 -35.67
CA ARG A 720 50.90 -19.20 -36.49
C ARG A 720 52.35 -19.13 -37.04
N PRO A 721 53.13 -20.22 -37.02
CA PRO A 721 54.34 -20.36 -37.85
C PRO A 721 54.07 -21.02 -39.23
N PRO A 722 54.92 -20.79 -40.25
CA PRO A 722 54.71 -21.25 -41.64
C PRO A 722 55.11 -22.73 -41.85
N PRO A 723 54.70 -23.38 -42.98
CA PRO A 723 54.79 -24.83 -43.17
C PRO A 723 56.14 -25.24 -43.80
N PRO A 724 56.55 -26.51 -43.61
CA PRO A 724 57.13 -27.22 -44.76
C PRO A 724 56.75 -28.72 -44.88
N THR A 725 56.40 -29.06 -46.14
CA THR A 725 56.68 -30.29 -46.91
C THR A 725 56.21 -31.69 -46.46
N ALA A 726 55.37 -32.29 -47.31
CA ALA A 726 55.21 -33.73 -47.53
C ALA A 726 56.46 -34.32 -48.21
N PRO A 727 56.69 -35.66 -48.16
CA PRO A 727 56.10 -36.62 -49.12
C PRO A 727 55.64 -37.93 -48.43
N GLY A 728 54.74 -38.80 -48.89
CA GLY A 728 54.26 -39.14 -50.24
C GLY A 728 54.54 -40.63 -50.50
N THR A 729 53.51 -41.49 -50.52
CA THR A 729 53.34 -42.77 -51.29
C THR A 729 52.01 -43.44 -50.85
N SER A 730 50.89 -43.51 -51.61
CA SER A 730 50.55 -44.30 -52.83
C SER A 730 50.61 -45.82 -52.67
N PHE A 731 49.71 -46.70 -53.13
CA PHE A 731 48.41 -46.69 -53.85
C PHE A 731 47.89 -48.16 -53.83
N SER A 732 46.57 -48.39 -53.90
CA SER A 732 45.82 -49.23 -54.89
C SER A 732 45.00 -50.33 -54.16
N THR A 733 43.78 -50.76 -54.52
CA THR A 733 43.01 -50.86 -55.78
C THR A 733 41.48 -50.94 -55.50
N PRO A 734 40.60 -50.91 -56.53
CA PRO A 734 39.20 -50.46 -56.44
C PRO A 734 38.12 -51.48 -56.88
N GLN A 735 36.85 -51.07 -56.72
CA GLN A 735 35.63 -51.32 -57.55
C GLN A 735 34.39 -51.92 -56.86
N PRO A 736 33.18 -51.53 -57.35
CA PRO A 736 31.93 -51.53 -56.59
C PRO A 736 30.86 -52.48 -57.17
N GLN A 737 29.75 -52.66 -56.44
CA GLN A 737 28.35 -52.45 -56.89
C GLN A 737 27.36 -53.32 -56.08
N ASN A 738 26.19 -52.72 -55.82
CA ASN A 738 24.92 -53.27 -55.33
C ASN A 738 24.56 -53.19 -53.82
N GLN A 739 23.42 -52.50 -53.61
CA GLN A 739 22.53 -52.27 -52.45
C GLN A 739 22.39 -53.45 -51.45
N PRO A 740 21.91 -53.31 -50.17
CA PRO A 740 20.72 -52.53 -49.69
C PRO A 740 20.88 -52.09 -48.18
N PRO A 741 19.89 -52.02 -47.24
CA PRO A 741 18.45 -51.68 -47.23
C PRO A 741 18.06 -50.58 -46.19
N VAL A 742 16.77 -50.20 -46.20
CA VAL A 742 15.99 -49.44 -45.19
C VAL A 742 16.01 -50.13 -43.80
N PRO A 743 15.94 -49.40 -42.66
CA PRO A 743 16.39 -49.90 -41.36
C PRO A 743 15.31 -50.69 -40.59
N PRO A 744 15.70 -51.77 -39.89
CA PRO A 744 14.93 -52.30 -38.76
C PRO A 744 15.62 -52.07 -37.41
N GLN A 745 14.78 -51.84 -36.40
CA GLN A 745 15.05 -51.71 -34.97
C GLN A 745 15.78 -52.94 -34.39
N HIS A 746 16.64 -52.70 -33.38
CA HIS A 746 17.09 -53.58 -32.27
C HIS A 746 18.31 -52.89 -31.59
N GLN A 747 18.72 -53.05 -30.33
CA GLN A 747 18.37 -53.80 -29.11
C GLN A 747 19.24 -53.15 -28.01
N GLN A 748 18.73 -52.73 -26.86
CA GLN A 748 18.53 -53.56 -25.66
C GLN A 748 19.72 -54.50 -25.37
N TRP A 749 20.60 -54.07 -24.47
CA TRP A 749 21.43 -54.99 -23.69
C TRP A 749 20.92 -55.03 -22.25
N ASN A 750 20.56 -56.25 -21.85
CA ASN A 750 20.04 -56.67 -20.58
C ASN A 750 21.05 -56.48 -19.44
N TYR A 751 20.56 -56.06 -18.28
CA TYR A 751 20.94 -56.70 -17.03
C TYR A 751 19.71 -57.37 -16.41
N VAL A 752 19.96 -58.57 -15.91
CA VAL A 752 19.05 -59.64 -15.51
C VAL A 752 18.13 -59.23 -14.35
N GLN A 753 16.83 -59.54 -14.46
CA GLN A 753 15.81 -59.45 -13.40
C GLN A 753 15.60 -60.82 -12.72
N ALA A 754 15.50 -60.81 -11.39
CA ALA A 754 14.82 -61.78 -10.52
C ALA A 754 14.64 -61.17 -9.11
N PRO A 755 13.70 -61.64 -8.27
CA PRO A 755 12.25 -61.65 -8.44
C PRO A 755 11.54 -60.71 -7.43
N THR A 756 10.40 -60.15 -7.80
CA THR A 756 9.49 -59.43 -6.88
C THR A 756 8.54 -60.41 -6.18
N PRO A 757 8.42 -60.38 -4.85
CA PRO A 757 7.34 -61.06 -4.14
C PRO A 757 6.02 -60.28 -4.25
N GLN A 758 4.99 -60.96 -4.77
CA GLN A 758 3.60 -60.52 -4.81
C GLN A 758 2.95 -60.64 -3.43
N MET A 759 2.13 -59.66 -3.05
CA MET A 759 1.20 -59.73 -1.90
C MET A 759 -0.25 -59.62 -2.40
N PRO A 760 -1.21 -60.20 -1.66
CA PRO A 760 -2.28 -61.00 -2.25
C PRO A 760 -3.61 -60.27 -2.41
N SER A 761 -4.35 -60.71 -3.41
CA SER A 761 -5.78 -60.48 -3.62
C SER A 761 -6.58 -61.29 -2.61
N PHE A 762 -7.55 -60.66 -1.92
CA PHE A 762 -8.54 -61.41 -1.15
C PHE A 762 -9.90 -61.40 -1.85
N VAL A 763 -10.34 -62.64 -2.05
CA VAL A 763 -11.56 -63.15 -2.65
C VAL A 763 -12.69 -63.07 -1.61
N TYR A 764 -13.88 -62.61 -2.02
CA TYR A 764 -15.11 -62.86 -1.27
C TYR A 764 -15.87 -64.04 -1.89
N GLN A 765 -16.17 -65.03 -1.07
CA GLN A 765 -16.84 -66.29 -1.39
C GLN A 765 -18.29 -66.25 -0.88
N GLN A 766 -19.26 -66.76 -1.67
CA GLN A 766 -20.69 -66.90 -1.35
C GLN A 766 -20.94 -68.07 -0.36
N GLN A 767 -21.98 -68.07 0.50
CA GLN A 767 -23.39 -68.52 0.27
C GLN A 767 -24.18 -68.49 1.63
N PRO A 768 -25.52 -68.78 1.76
CA PRO A 768 -26.59 -68.99 0.75
C PRO A 768 -27.92 -68.20 1.00
N GLN A 769 -28.87 -68.40 0.07
CA GLN A 769 -30.23 -67.87 -0.11
C GLN A 769 -31.29 -68.16 0.98
N THR A 770 -32.32 -67.30 1.09
CA THR A 770 -33.78 -67.64 0.98
C THR A 770 -34.69 -66.41 0.73
N TRP A 771 -35.56 -66.48 -0.31
CA TRP A 771 -36.97 -66.01 -0.52
C TRP A 771 -37.39 -64.58 -0.04
N ASN A 772 -38.15 -63.70 -0.74
CA ASN A 772 -39.20 -63.81 -1.77
C ASN A 772 -39.58 -62.42 -2.41
N GLN A 773 -40.39 -62.44 -3.48
CA GLN A 773 -40.96 -61.41 -4.42
C GLN A 773 -41.62 -60.14 -3.78
N ALA A 774 -41.94 -58.97 -4.40
CA ALA A 774 -42.54 -58.56 -5.70
C ALA A 774 -42.52 -56.98 -5.87
N PRO A 775 -43.34 -56.26 -6.70
CA PRO A 775 -42.89 -55.49 -7.89
C PRO A 775 -43.12 -53.94 -7.88
N ALA A 776 -42.67 -53.28 -8.96
CA ALA A 776 -42.75 -51.84 -9.28
C ALA A 776 -44.17 -51.29 -9.59
N PRO A 777 -44.40 -49.96 -9.53
CA PRO A 777 -44.87 -49.18 -10.71
C PRO A 777 -44.30 -47.73 -10.80
N GLN A 778 -43.88 -47.22 -11.96
CA GLN A 778 -44.60 -46.48 -13.03
C GLN A 778 -44.95 -44.98 -12.74
N VAL A 779 -44.69 -44.17 -13.78
CA VAL A 779 -44.78 -42.69 -13.92
C VAL A 779 -46.23 -42.24 -14.15
N PRO A 780 -46.59 -40.95 -13.94
CA PRO A 780 -47.16 -40.20 -15.08
C PRO A 780 -46.84 -38.68 -15.14
N SER A 781 -47.23 -38.10 -16.27
CA SER A 781 -46.82 -36.84 -16.93
C SER A 781 -47.91 -35.74 -17.00
N TYR A 782 -47.49 -34.45 -16.90
CA TYR A 782 -48.05 -33.14 -17.42
C TYR A 782 -49.54 -32.75 -17.12
N PRO A 783 -50.03 -31.47 -17.26
CA PRO A 783 -49.55 -30.30 -18.02
C PRO A 783 -49.68 -28.86 -17.38
N TYR A 784 -49.50 -27.85 -18.26
CA TYR A 784 -49.18 -26.39 -18.25
C TYR A 784 -50.17 -25.32 -17.64
N GLN A 785 -49.57 -24.22 -17.07
CA GLN A 785 -49.93 -22.75 -17.04
C GLN A 785 -51.19 -22.17 -16.30
N PRO A 786 -51.32 -20.82 -16.06
CA PRO A 786 -50.36 -19.71 -15.80
C PRO A 786 -50.78 -18.66 -14.68
N GLN A 787 -49.85 -17.71 -14.36
CA GLN A 787 -50.06 -16.28 -13.97
C GLN A 787 -50.26 -15.77 -12.50
N MET A 788 -49.63 -14.59 -12.24
CA MET A 788 -49.95 -13.46 -11.30
C MET A 788 -49.34 -13.35 -9.86
N GLN A 789 -48.52 -12.28 -9.71
CA GLN A 789 -48.46 -11.21 -8.69
C GLN A 789 -48.46 -11.45 -7.14
N SER A 790 -47.33 -11.07 -6.52
CA SER A 790 -47.13 -10.00 -5.50
C SER A 790 -47.60 -10.09 -4.02
N TRP A 791 -46.72 -9.54 -3.15
CA TRP A 791 -46.86 -8.98 -1.77
C TRP A 791 -46.73 -9.88 -0.51
N HIS A 792 -45.61 -9.63 0.21
CA HIS A 792 -45.45 -9.26 1.63
C HIS A 792 -45.65 -10.24 2.84
N ASN A 793 -44.61 -10.21 3.69
CA ASN A 793 -44.53 -10.25 5.18
C ASN A 793 -45.09 -11.42 6.01
N HIS A 794 -44.16 -12.05 6.77
CA HIS A 794 -44.10 -12.50 8.19
C HIS A 794 -45.38 -12.78 9.01
N PRO A 795 -45.37 -13.52 10.17
CA PRO A 795 -44.27 -14.05 10.99
C PRO A 795 -44.44 -15.53 11.51
N ALA A 796 -43.48 -16.00 12.32
CA ALA A 796 -43.44 -17.27 13.08
C ALA A 796 -44.58 -17.42 14.13
N PRO A 797 -44.81 -18.59 14.82
CA PRO A 797 -43.93 -19.05 15.93
C PRO A 797 -43.94 -20.56 16.33
N GLY A 798 -42.91 -20.97 17.08
CA GLY A 798 -42.91 -22.10 18.06
C GLY A 798 -42.80 -23.52 17.46
N GLN A 799 -42.26 -24.55 18.12
CA GLN A 799 -41.72 -24.78 19.46
C GLN A 799 -41.05 -26.19 19.47
N GLN A 800 -40.27 -26.47 20.54
CA GLN A 800 -39.99 -27.79 21.15
C GLN A 800 -38.78 -28.64 20.70
N MET A 801 -37.76 -28.64 21.58
CA MET A 801 -36.92 -29.79 22.01
C MET A 801 -37.80 -30.84 22.78
N PRO A 802 -37.34 -32.02 23.31
CA PRO A 802 -35.98 -32.56 23.58
C PRO A 802 -35.88 -34.11 23.31
N PRO A 803 -35.09 -34.99 23.99
CA PRO A 803 -33.89 -34.86 24.85
C PRO A 803 -32.70 -35.78 24.45
N GLY A 804 -31.53 -35.57 25.09
CA GLY A 804 -30.24 -36.20 24.78
C GLY A 804 -29.92 -37.54 25.45
N GLN A 805 -28.65 -37.96 25.33
CA GLN A 805 -27.98 -38.94 26.20
C GLN A 805 -26.45 -38.87 26.08
N GLN A 806 -25.79 -39.47 27.07
CA GLN A 806 -24.52 -39.11 27.73
C GLN A 806 -23.21 -39.68 27.12
N MET A 807 -22.09 -39.07 27.54
CA MET A 807 -20.69 -39.54 27.44
C MET A 807 -20.43 -40.86 28.20
N PRO A 808 -19.29 -41.54 27.93
CA PRO A 808 -18.14 -41.38 28.85
C PRO A 808 -16.72 -41.46 28.22
N GLY A 809 -15.77 -40.70 28.79
CA GLY A 809 -14.50 -41.25 29.33
C GLY A 809 -13.23 -41.40 28.46
N GLN A 810 -12.31 -40.44 28.62
CA GLN A 810 -10.82 -40.43 28.58
C GLN A 810 -9.97 -41.56 27.90
N GLN A 811 -8.94 -41.14 27.14
CA GLN A 811 -7.50 -41.45 27.38
C GLN A 811 -6.54 -40.68 26.42
N VAL A 812 -5.31 -40.47 26.87
CA VAL A 812 -4.11 -39.79 26.27
C VAL A 812 -2.94 -40.81 26.35
N PRO A 813 -1.72 -40.72 25.73
CA PRO A 813 -1.12 -40.11 24.51
C PRO A 813 -0.55 -41.25 23.57
N PRO A 814 0.49 -41.14 22.66
CA PRO A 814 1.43 -40.06 22.31
C PRO A 814 1.79 -39.83 20.81
N TYR A 815 2.61 -38.78 20.60
CA TYR A 815 3.31 -38.35 19.36
C TYR A 815 3.99 -39.48 18.54
N PRO A 816 4.21 -39.27 17.22
CA PRO A 816 5.56 -38.91 16.76
C PRO A 816 5.65 -37.91 15.59
N GLN A 817 6.90 -37.51 15.32
CA GLN A 817 7.43 -36.47 14.43
C GLN A 817 7.40 -36.74 12.91
N GLN A 818 7.50 -35.62 12.17
CA GLN A 818 8.23 -35.35 10.91
C GLN A 818 7.97 -36.22 9.65
N TRP A 819 7.68 -35.55 8.52
CA TRP A 819 8.60 -35.48 7.37
C TRP A 819 8.25 -34.36 6.40
N ASN A 820 9.32 -33.79 5.85
CA ASN A 820 9.44 -32.63 4.98
C ASN A 820 9.31 -33.06 3.50
N GLN A 821 8.65 -32.29 2.64
CA GLN A 821 8.85 -32.36 1.18
C GLN A 821 8.87 -30.96 0.56
N GLN A 822 10.06 -30.58 0.10
CA GLN A 822 10.33 -29.48 -0.82
C GLN A 822 9.96 -29.87 -2.26
N LEU A 823 9.63 -28.88 -3.10
CA LEU A 823 9.95 -28.80 -4.55
C LEU A 823 9.50 -27.41 -5.09
N PRO A 824 9.96 -26.95 -6.27
CA PRO A 824 11.08 -26.03 -6.47
C PRO A 824 10.67 -24.62 -6.97
N TYR A 825 11.60 -23.66 -6.92
CA TYR A 825 11.48 -22.37 -7.60
C TYR A 825 12.30 -22.36 -8.91
N PRO A 826 11.71 -21.94 -10.04
CA PRO A 826 12.46 -21.58 -11.24
C PRO A 826 12.84 -20.09 -11.23
N THR A 827 14.12 -19.86 -11.44
CA THR A 827 14.78 -18.59 -11.77
C THR A 827 14.48 -18.14 -13.21
N ASN A 828 14.39 -16.84 -13.45
CA ASN A 828 14.76 -16.24 -14.73
C ASN A 828 15.30 -14.80 -14.53
N PRO A 829 16.08 -14.25 -15.49
CA PRO A 829 17.22 -13.37 -15.22
C PRO A 829 17.06 -11.98 -15.83
N TYR A 830 18.04 -11.11 -15.58
CA TYR A 830 18.75 -10.20 -16.50
C TYR A 830 19.38 -9.07 -15.63
N GLN A 831 20.68 -9.12 -15.38
CA GLN A 831 21.74 -8.48 -16.17
C GLN A 831 21.55 -6.97 -16.31
N GLY A 832 22.31 -6.22 -15.51
CA GLY A 832 22.62 -4.82 -15.73
C GLY A 832 23.85 -4.64 -16.64
N PRO A 833 24.04 -3.44 -17.23
CA PRO A 833 25.17 -3.14 -18.11
C PRO A 833 26.46 -2.74 -17.35
N PRO A 834 27.63 -2.79 -18.01
CA PRO A 834 28.95 -2.80 -17.36
C PRO A 834 29.61 -1.41 -17.18
N GLN A 835 30.60 -1.38 -16.28
CA GLN A 835 31.54 -0.29 -15.98
C GLN A 835 32.60 -0.08 -17.10
N PRO A 836 33.20 1.12 -17.24
CA PRO A 836 34.38 1.32 -18.09
C PRO A 836 35.71 1.49 -17.29
N TYR A 837 36.78 0.93 -17.87
CA TYR A 837 38.19 0.99 -17.45
C TYR A 837 38.95 2.14 -18.15
N GLY A 838 40.17 2.43 -17.65
CA GLY A 838 40.96 3.65 -17.88
C GLY A 838 41.71 3.86 -19.22
N SER A 839 42.02 5.15 -19.43
CA SER A 839 43.26 5.81 -19.92
C SER A 839 43.99 5.37 -21.21
N ALA A 840 44.12 6.28 -22.18
CA ALA A 840 45.32 6.52 -23.03
C ALA A 840 45.27 7.92 -23.72
N GLN A 841 46.43 8.43 -24.15
CA GLN A 841 46.86 9.83 -24.30
C GLN A 841 47.04 10.37 -25.75
N TYR A 842 46.78 11.69 -25.94
CA TYR A 842 47.35 12.73 -26.88
C TYR A 842 47.16 12.67 -28.43
N PRO A 843 47.30 13.78 -29.24
CA PRO A 843 47.46 15.23 -28.93
C PRO A 843 46.63 16.27 -29.78
N TYR A 844 46.55 17.51 -29.24
CA TYR A 844 46.44 18.89 -29.82
C TYR A 844 45.37 19.35 -30.84
N GLY A 845 44.66 20.45 -30.48
CA GLY A 845 43.94 21.34 -31.41
C GLY A 845 42.97 22.37 -30.76
N GLN A 846 43.51 23.49 -30.30
CA GLN A 846 42.94 24.79 -29.83
C GLN A 846 41.41 25.12 -29.80
N ASN A 847 41.07 25.80 -28.70
CA ASN A 847 40.20 27.00 -28.52
C ASN A 847 38.74 26.89 -28.01
N GLN A 848 38.62 27.23 -26.71
CA GLN A 848 37.75 28.25 -26.09
C GLN A 848 36.33 27.92 -25.56
N LYS A 849 36.21 28.25 -24.27
CA LYS A 849 35.05 28.71 -23.45
C LYS A 849 34.19 27.68 -22.69
N LYS A 850 34.51 27.58 -21.38
CA LYS A 850 33.66 27.67 -20.16
C LYS A 850 32.15 27.45 -20.39
N MET A 851 31.43 26.58 -19.68
CA MET A 851 31.35 26.45 -18.23
C MET A 851 30.67 25.11 -17.88
N SER A 852 31.19 24.43 -16.86
CA SER A 852 30.83 23.09 -16.42
C SER A 852 29.75 23.07 -15.32
N THR A 853 28.81 22.13 -15.50
CA THR A 853 28.18 21.24 -14.49
C THR A 853 27.61 21.78 -13.19
N LEU A 854 26.30 21.56 -13.00
CA LEU A 854 25.74 21.03 -11.74
C LEU A 854 24.67 19.97 -12.04
N SER A 855 25.02 18.73 -11.70
CA SER A 855 24.20 17.53 -11.77
C SER A 855 23.57 17.22 -10.40
N ARG A 856 22.23 17.26 -10.37
CA ARG A 856 21.31 16.24 -9.83
C ARG A 856 21.68 15.55 -8.49
N VAL A 857 20.94 15.90 -7.43
CA VAL A 857 20.72 15.02 -6.25
C VAL A 857 19.30 14.46 -6.32
N ARG A 858 19.19 13.14 -6.25
CA ARG A 858 17.96 12.32 -6.15
C ARG A 858 17.71 12.05 -4.67
N GLY A 859 16.50 12.32 -4.18
CA GLY A 859 16.05 11.96 -2.83
C GLY A 859 15.47 10.55 -2.74
N ILE A 860 15.66 9.91 -1.58
CA ILE A 860 14.93 8.74 -1.08
C ILE A 860 14.35 9.11 0.30
N LEU A 861 13.20 8.53 0.59
CA LEU A 861 12.22 8.77 1.65
C LEU A 861 12.54 8.13 3.04
N SER A 862 12.13 8.84 4.11
CA SER A 862 11.54 8.39 5.42
C SER A 862 12.46 7.75 6.52
N PRO A 863 12.05 7.56 7.81
CA PRO A 863 10.83 8.01 8.58
C PRO A 863 11.00 8.52 10.07
N ILE A 864 10.03 9.32 10.53
CA ILE A 864 9.23 9.39 11.82
C ILE A 864 9.87 9.61 13.24
N PHE A 865 9.13 10.44 14.04
CA PHE A 865 8.86 10.47 15.50
C PHE A 865 9.56 11.51 16.42
N SER A 866 8.74 12.41 17.00
CA SER A 866 8.51 12.57 18.46
C SER A 866 8.46 14.02 19.00
N ALA A 867 7.25 14.38 19.45
CA ALA A 867 6.85 15.08 20.68
C ALA A 867 7.33 16.50 21.07
N SER A 868 6.34 17.21 21.64
CA SER A 868 6.34 18.57 22.21
C SER A 868 6.26 18.55 23.76
N LYS A 869 6.88 19.53 24.44
CA LYS A 869 6.47 20.25 25.69
C LYS A 869 7.61 21.27 26.01
N ARG A 870 7.46 22.62 25.93
CA ARG A 870 6.94 23.62 26.92
C ARG A 870 7.65 23.53 28.30
N PHE A 871 8.13 24.56 29.02
CA PHE A 871 7.87 26.02 29.14
C PHE A 871 8.92 26.73 30.07
N ILE A 872 9.03 28.08 29.97
CA ILE A 872 9.24 29.18 30.98
C ILE A 872 10.25 29.08 32.17
N HIS A 873 10.88 30.26 32.41
CA HIS A 873 11.86 30.71 33.43
C HIS A 873 11.59 30.42 34.93
N GLY A 874 12.68 30.41 35.72
CA GLY A 874 12.72 30.96 37.08
C GLY A 874 13.54 30.19 38.13
N GLU A 875 14.68 30.77 38.53
CA GLU A 875 15.56 30.56 39.72
C GLU A 875 14.88 30.08 41.02
N SER A 876 15.52 29.49 42.05
CA SER A 876 16.89 29.07 42.39
C SER A 876 16.82 28.26 43.71
N ALA A 877 17.74 27.30 43.92
CA ALA A 877 18.41 26.97 45.20
C ALA A 877 18.89 25.49 45.27
N GLN A 878 20.18 25.34 44.94
CA GLN A 878 21.19 24.47 45.56
C GLN A 878 20.87 23.00 45.88
N VAL A 879 21.44 22.10 45.05
CA VAL A 879 22.02 20.84 45.55
C VAL A 879 23.49 20.78 45.15
N THR A 880 24.29 20.56 46.18
CA THR A 880 25.74 20.46 46.23
C THR A 880 26.25 19.24 45.46
N SER A 881 27.31 19.50 44.71
CA SER A 881 28.19 18.65 43.89
C SER A 881 28.51 17.24 44.40
N LEU A 882 28.71 16.30 43.45
CA LEU A 882 29.96 15.51 43.33
C LEU A 882 30.13 14.96 41.89
N THR A 883 30.90 15.73 41.12
CA THR A 883 32.01 15.32 40.24
C THR A 883 31.80 14.28 39.12
N ASN A 884 31.60 14.80 37.90
CA ASN A 884 32.27 14.30 36.70
C ASN A 884 32.81 15.54 35.97
N GLU A 885 34.14 15.72 35.90
CA GLU A 885 34.76 16.83 35.15
C GLU A 885 34.53 16.63 33.65
N GLN A 886 33.38 17.07 33.15
CA GLN A 886 33.26 17.57 31.79
C GLN A 886 33.34 19.08 31.88
N THR A 887 34.42 19.65 31.34
CA THR A 887 34.50 21.08 31.06
C THR A 887 33.19 21.51 30.40
N PRO A 888 32.48 22.54 30.93
CA PRO A 888 31.23 22.99 30.34
C PRO A 888 31.54 23.45 28.92
N LYS A 889 30.99 22.72 27.94
CA LYS A 889 31.18 23.02 26.52
C LYS A 889 30.59 24.41 26.28
N GLN A 890 31.45 25.40 26.05
CA GLN A 890 31.03 26.78 25.78
C GLN A 890 30.02 26.80 24.62
N ASP A 891 28.94 27.56 24.79
CA ASP A 891 27.90 27.67 23.76
C ASP A 891 28.49 28.34 22.50
N LYS A 892 28.02 27.92 21.33
CA LYS A 892 28.47 28.47 20.05
C LYS A 892 27.96 29.90 19.93
N LEU A 893 28.75 30.80 19.36
CA LEU A 893 28.32 32.17 19.10
C LEU A 893 28.16 32.37 17.60
N PHE A 894 27.01 32.89 17.17
CA PHE A 894 26.75 33.22 15.78
C PHE A 894 26.69 34.74 15.61
N ARG A 895 27.56 35.27 14.75
CA ARG A 895 27.51 36.68 14.33
C ARG A 895 26.23 36.94 13.57
N SER A 896 25.85 36.03 12.68
CA SER A 896 24.60 36.11 11.95
C SER A 896 24.01 34.72 11.66
N VAL A 897 22.69 34.63 11.64
CA VAL A 897 21.95 33.46 11.15
C VAL A 897 20.94 33.93 10.11
N GLN A 898 21.17 33.56 8.85
CA GLN A 898 20.32 33.95 7.71
C GLN A 898 19.27 32.90 7.41
N LEU A 899 18.02 33.35 7.27
CA LEU A 899 16.84 32.58 6.92
C LEU A 899 16.36 32.98 5.54
N ASP A 900 16.60 32.14 4.54
CA ASP A 900 16.06 32.27 3.19
C ASP A 900 14.80 31.43 3.06
N ILE A 901 13.65 32.08 2.89
CA ILE A 901 12.35 31.42 2.78
C ILE A 901 11.88 31.44 1.34
N TYR A 902 11.41 30.30 0.85
CA TYR A 902 10.99 30.06 -0.53
C TYR A 902 9.51 29.70 -0.56
N GLY A 903 8.76 30.21 -1.53
CA GLY A 903 7.35 29.83 -1.70
C GLY A 903 6.79 30.22 -3.07
N HIS A 904 5.69 29.57 -3.45
CA HIS A 904 4.99 29.82 -4.71
C HIS A 904 3.83 30.82 -4.58
N GLN A 905 3.32 31.02 -3.37
CA GLN A 905 2.25 31.97 -3.05
C GLN A 905 2.82 33.15 -2.25
N LYS A 906 2.59 34.38 -2.72
CA LYS A 906 3.19 35.59 -2.11
C LYS A 906 2.56 35.90 -0.76
N GLU A 907 1.26 35.70 -0.64
CA GLU A 907 0.45 36.05 0.52
C GLU A 907 0.85 35.20 1.73
N VAL A 908 1.06 33.90 1.51
CA VAL A 908 1.54 32.97 2.55
C VAL A 908 2.97 33.34 2.98
N MET A 909 3.84 33.73 2.04
CA MET A 909 5.17 34.21 2.37
C MET A 909 5.17 35.52 3.17
N PHE A 910 4.23 36.44 2.90
CA PHE A 910 4.09 37.66 3.68
C PHE A 910 3.61 37.36 5.10
N SER A 911 2.57 36.55 5.24
CA SER A 911 2.05 36.14 6.55
C SER A 911 3.13 35.49 7.40
N TYR A 912 3.91 34.58 6.83
CA TYR A 912 4.97 33.89 7.55
C TYR A 912 6.16 34.80 7.91
N MET A 913 6.52 35.76 7.04
CA MET A 913 7.54 36.76 7.37
C MET A 913 7.11 37.70 8.49
N SER A 914 5.85 38.11 8.51
CA SER A 914 5.27 38.90 9.60
C SER A 914 5.29 38.11 10.91
N TYR A 915 4.97 36.82 10.87
CA TYR A 915 5.11 35.91 12.00
C TYR A 915 6.55 35.84 12.50
N LEU A 916 7.55 35.59 11.63
CA LEU A 916 8.96 35.53 12.02
C LEU A 916 9.45 36.83 12.68
N THR A 917 9.07 37.98 12.12
CA THR A 917 9.44 39.29 12.66
C THR A 917 8.80 39.53 14.04
N LEU A 918 7.54 39.12 14.20
CA LEU A 918 6.81 39.22 15.48
C LEU A 918 7.44 38.33 16.56
N VAL A 919 7.82 37.09 16.20
CA VAL A 919 8.52 36.16 17.11
C VAL A 919 9.86 36.73 17.55
N CYS A 920 10.65 37.31 16.63
CA CYS A 920 11.90 37.97 16.99
C CYS A 920 11.66 39.14 17.97
N SER A 921 10.60 39.93 17.75
CA SER A 921 10.23 41.03 18.64
C SER A 921 9.85 40.56 20.04
N HIS A 922 9.11 39.46 20.17
CA HIS A 922 8.72 38.92 21.48
C HIS A 922 9.88 38.27 22.23
N LEU A 923 10.81 37.64 21.51
CA LEU A 923 11.96 36.96 22.10
C LEU A 923 13.18 37.88 22.28
N GLY A 924 13.07 39.16 21.93
CA GLY A 924 14.18 40.12 22.02
C GLY A 924 15.35 39.80 21.08
N VAL A 925 15.12 39.02 20.02
CA VAL A 925 16.16 38.64 19.05
C VAL A 925 16.34 39.75 18.01
N LYS A 926 17.55 40.30 17.95
CA LYS A 926 17.93 41.32 16.96
C LYS A 926 17.89 40.74 15.55
N ASN A 927 17.13 41.37 14.66
CA ASN A 927 16.93 40.90 13.29
C ASN A 927 17.04 42.04 12.26
N SER A 928 17.31 41.67 11.01
CA SER A 928 17.31 42.58 9.86
C SER A 928 15.89 42.90 9.40
N LYS A 929 15.72 43.96 8.60
CA LYS A 929 14.49 44.09 7.79
C LYS A 929 14.36 42.90 6.85
N VAL A 930 13.12 42.50 6.55
CA VAL A 930 12.83 41.43 5.59
C VAL A 930 13.23 41.90 4.18
N LEU A 931 14.21 41.23 3.59
CA LEU A 931 14.71 41.51 2.24
C LEU A 931 13.97 40.63 1.23
N ARG A 932 13.35 41.22 0.22
CA ARG A 932 12.74 40.46 -0.89
C ARG A 932 13.77 40.25 -1.99
N LEU A 933 14.18 39.00 -2.20
CA LEU A 933 15.15 38.64 -3.23
C LEU A 933 14.46 38.44 -4.60
N PRO A 934 15.21 38.52 -5.71
CA PRO A 934 14.67 38.32 -7.04
C PRO A 934 13.92 36.99 -7.17
N THR A 935 12.71 37.06 -7.73
CA THR A 935 11.87 35.87 -7.95
C THR A 935 12.50 34.98 -9.02
N VAL A 936 12.71 33.71 -8.68
CA VAL A 936 13.19 32.72 -9.64
C VAL A 936 12.01 32.25 -10.49
N LYS A 937 12.11 32.44 -11.80
CA LYS A 937 11.10 32.02 -12.77
C LYS A 937 11.63 30.83 -13.55
N TRP A 938 10.86 29.74 -13.55
CA TRP A 938 11.15 28.58 -14.36
C TRP A 938 10.09 28.41 -15.43
N TYR A 939 10.54 28.22 -16.66
CA TYR A 939 9.69 28.14 -17.84
C TYR A 939 9.80 26.76 -18.47
N GLN A 940 8.69 26.03 -18.53
CA GLN A 940 8.60 24.77 -19.26
C GLN A 940 7.73 24.94 -20.49
N TYR A 941 8.25 24.51 -21.63
CA TYR A 941 7.52 24.52 -22.87
C TYR A 941 7.08 23.09 -23.21
N ALA A 942 5.79 22.89 -23.40
CA ALA A 942 5.24 21.64 -23.92
C ALA A 942 4.61 21.90 -25.29
N LEU A 943 4.92 21.05 -26.26
CA LEU A 943 4.29 21.11 -27.58
C LEU A 943 2.91 20.46 -27.50
N ARG A 944 1.88 21.16 -28.00
CA ARG A 944 0.54 20.59 -28.14
C ARG A 944 0.46 19.75 -29.42
N ALA A 945 -0.45 18.78 -29.46
CA ALA A 945 -0.70 17.94 -30.62
C ALA A 945 -0.99 18.80 -31.89
N LYS A 946 -0.45 18.36 -33.03
CA LYS A 946 -0.45 19.07 -34.33
C LYS A 946 -1.84 19.44 -34.88
N PHE A 947 -2.90 18.89 -34.28
CA PHE A 947 -4.28 19.01 -34.76
C PHE A 947 -5.13 20.04 -33.99
N ALA A 948 -4.61 20.66 -32.94
CA ALA A 948 -5.30 21.74 -32.24
C ALA A 948 -5.04 23.10 -32.94
N LYS A 949 -6.05 23.71 -33.56
CA LYS A 949 -5.98 25.01 -34.26
C LYS A 949 -5.83 26.24 -33.31
N LYS A 950 -4.96 26.18 -32.30
CA LYS A 950 -4.52 27.33 -31.47
C LYS A 950 -3.06 27.14 -31.03
N LYS A 951 -2.38 28.26 -30.72
CA LYS A 951 -0.93 28.40 -30.44
C LYS A 951 -0.25 27.09 -29.99
N TYR A 952 0.69 26.62 -30.83
CA TYR A 952 1.36 25.30 -30.80
C TYR A 952 2.28 25.04 -29.60
N LYS A 953 2.50 26.04 -28.73
CA LYS A 953 3.41 25.99 -27.59
C LYS A 953 2.62 26.28 -26.31
N LEU A 954 2.50 25.30 -25.43
CA LEU A 954 2.00 25.49 -24.07
C LEU A 954 3.17 25.93 -23.18
N HIS A 955 2.97 27.01 -22.44
CA HIS A 955 3.99 27.60 -21.60
C HIS A 955 3.54 27.48 -20.14
N TYR A 956 4.28 26.71 -19.37
CA TYR A 956 4.13 26.65 -17.92
C TYR A 956 5.18 27.56 -17.30
N GLU A 957 4.75 28.50 -16.47
CA GLU A 957 5.63 29.35 -15.68
C GLU A 957 5.46 28.99 -14.20
N THR A 958 6.53 28.57 -13.55
CA THR A 958 6.59 28.44 -12.09
C THR A 958 7.38 29.59 -11.52
N ARG A 959 6.82 30.29 -10.53
CA ARG A 959 7.48 31.40 -9.84
C ARG A 959 7.80 30.98 -8.42
N THR A 960 9.06 31.15 -8.01
CA THR A 960 9.51 30.93 -6.63
C THR A 960 9.95 32.27 -6.06
N HIS A 961 9.17 32.77 -5.11
CA HIS A 961 9.46 33.98 -4.36
C HIS A 961 10.43 33.64 -3.23
N ILE A 962 11.38 34.54 -2.95
CA ILE A 962 12.42 34.33 -1.94
C ILE A 962 12.48 35.57 -1.04
N HIS A 963 12.29 35.38 0.25
CA HIS A 963 12.42 36.44 1.26
C HIS A 963 13.49 36.04 2.28
N ARG A 964 14.36 36.98 2.65
CA ARG A 964 15.48 36.79 3.57
C ARG A 964 15.28 37.57 4.85
N LEU A 965 15.54 36.93 5.98
CA LEU A 965 15.62 37.53 7.32
C LEU A 965 16.94 37.11 7.97
N SER A 966 17.71 38.05 8.51
CA SER A 966 18.97 37.75 9.21
C SER A 966 18.80 38.04 10.69
N LEU A 967 19.19 37.10 11.54
CA LEU A 967 19.30 37.27 13.00
C LEU A 967 20.75 37.60 13.33
N TYR A 968 21.00 38.45 14.33
CA TYR A 968 22.34 38.90 14.70
C TYR A 968 22.65 38.61 16.15
N ASP A 969 23.92 38.33 16.41
CA ASP A 969 24.49 38.27 17.77
C ASP A 969 23.76 37.25 18.68
N ILE A 970 23.56 36.02 18.19
CA ILE A 970 22.80 34.98 18.92
C ILE A 970 23.67 33.79 19.33
N THR A 971 23.36 33.20 20.49
CA THR A 971 23.99 31.96 20.95
C THR A 971 23.44 30.74 20.22
N GLY A 972 24.17 29.63 20.24
CA GLY A 972 23.77 28.41 19.56
C GLY A 972 22.52 27.77 20.13
N SER A 973 22.38 27.79 21.46
CA SER A 973 21.15 27.39 22.15
C SER A 973 19.94 28.25 21.74
N THR A 974 20.11 29.57 21.65
CA THR A 974 19.06 30.51 21.23
C THR A 974 18.69 30.30 19.76
N ALA A 975 19.68 30.16 18.87
CA ALA A 975 19.46 29.89 17.45
C ALA A 975 18.72 28.57 17.24
N SER A 976 19.12 27.51 17.94
CA SER A 976 18.46 26.20 17.85
C SER A 976 17.01 26.26 18.31
N THR A 977 16.73 26.90 19.45
CA THR A 977 15.37 27.03 19.99
C THR A 977 14.48 27.88 19.09
N PHE A 978 15.01 28.98 18.56
CA PHE A 978 14.31 29.85 17.62
C PHE A 978 13.98 29.11 16.32
N LEU A 979 14.94 28.37 15.77
CA LEU A 979 14.77 27.59 14.55
C LEU A 979 13.79 26.44 14.73
N GLU A 980 13.83 25.73 15.86
CA GLU A 980 12.87 24.68 16.17
C GLU A 980 11.44 25.24 16.21
N TYR A 981 11.23 26.37 16.88
CA TYR A 981 9.91 27.00 16.98
C TYR A 981 9.41 27.51 15.63
N THR A 982 10.28 28.12 14.82
CA THR A 982 9.90 28.66 13.51
C THR A 982 9.67 27.55 12.49
N GLN A 983 10.54 26.54 12.41
CA GLN A 983 10.39 25.40 11.51
C GLN A 983 9.14 24.57 11.80
N ARG A 984 8.75 24.41 13.07
CA ARG A 984 7.48 23.73 13.44
C ARG A 984 6.23 24.45 12.95
N ASN A 985 6.32 25.75 12.67
CA ASN A 985 5.22 26.58 12.20
C ASN A 985 5.37 26.96 10.71
N LEU A 986 6.23 26.25 9.96
CA LEU A 986 6.42 26.48 8.52
C LEU A 986 5.16 26.04 7.75
N PRO A 987 4.46 26.95 7.03
CA PRO A 987 3.26 26.61 6.28
C PRO A 987 3.55 25.64 5.12
N GLU A 988 2.53 24.88 4.72
CA GLU A 988 2.64 23.96 3.58
C GLU A 988 2.99 24.71 2.28
N GLY A 989 3.91 24.16 1.50
CA GLY A 989 4.39 24.78 0.25
C GLY A 989 5.43 25.89 0.44
N ILE A 990 5.92 26.11 1.67
CA ILE A 990 7.06 26.98 1.97
C ILE A 990 8.31 26.15 2.30
N GLY A 991 9.46 26.52 1.75
CA GLY A 991 10.77 25.98 2.11
C GLY A 991 11.61 27.00 2.88
N MET A 992 12.53 26.54 3.72
CA MET A 992 13.47 27.38 4.48
C MET A 992 14.88 26.85 4.29
N LYS A 993 15.83 27.75 4.00
CA LYS A 993 17.28 27.49 4.05
C LYS A 993 17.88 28.37 5.13
N VAL A 994 18.67 27.77 6.00
CA VAL A 994 19.36 28.45 7.09
C VAL A 994 20.86 28.47 6.81
N THR A 995 21.50 29.63 6.97
CA THR A 995 22.96 29.79 6.85
C THR A 995 23.48 30.41 8.15
N TYR A 996 24.57 29.88 8.69
CA TYR A 996 25.15 30.31 9.97
C TYR A 996 26.54 30.92 9.76
N ASP A 997 26.77 32.08 10.35
CA ASP A 997 28.09 32.70 10.46
C ASP A 997 28.58 32.55 11.91
N GLU A 998 29.27 31.43 12.18
CA GLU A 998 29.80 31.10 13.51
C GLU A 998 31.09 31.87 13.81
N LEU A 999 31.18 32.41 15.03
CA LEU A 999 32.38 33.04 15.55
C LEU A 999 33.27 31.97 16.18
N TYR A 1000 34.51 31.90 15.71
CA TYR A 1000 35.55 31.04 16.26
C TYR A 1000 36.65 31.89 16.89
N PHE A 1001 37.28 31.35 17.91
CA PHE A 1001 38.55 31.89 18.38
C PHE A 1001 39.59 31.79 17.27
N LEU A 1002 40.45 32.80 17.18
CA LEU A 1002 41.61 32.73 16.30
C LEU A 1002 42.46 31.52 16.70
N PRO A 1003 42.87 30.67 15.75
CA PRO A 1003 43.78 29.57 16.05
C PRO A 1003 45.06 30.07 16.74
N ASP A 1004 45.59 29.29 17.69
CA ASP A 1004 46.75 29.68 18.51
C ASP A 1004 47.96 30.11 17.67
N MET A 1005 48.18 29.46 16.52
CA MET A 1005 49.22 29.79 15.55
C MET A 1005 49.11 31.22 14.97
N ILE A 1006 47.89 31.77 14.87
CA ILE A 1006 47.65 33.13 14.40
C ILE A 1006 47.77 34.12 15.56
N LEU A 1007 47.34 33.73 16.77
CA LEU A 1007 47.52 34.52 17.99
C LEU A 1007 49.00 34.71 18.32
N GLU A 1008 49.81 33.66 18.21
CA GLU A 1008 51.26 33.71 18.36
C GLU A 1008 51.90 34.67 17.35
N LYS A 1009 51.52 34.57 16.07
CA LYS A 1009 52.02 35.49 15.03
C LYS A 1009 51.55 36.94 15.20
N LEU A 1010 50.34 37.16 15.72
CA LEU A 1010 49.84 38.50 16.04
C LEU A 1010 50.56 39.08 17.26
N GLN A 1011 50.93 38.26 18.24
CA GLN A 1011 51.77 38.65 19.37
C GLN A 1011 53.21 38.95 18.94
N GLU A 1012 53.81 38.12 18.07
CA GLU A 1012 55.11 38.37 17.45
C GLU A 1012 55.12 39.67 16.62
N ALA A 1013 54.06 39.91 15.84
CA ALA A 1013 53.90 41.14 15.06
C ALA A 1013 53.67 42.39 15.93
N ALA A 1014 52.98 42.25 17.07
CA ALA A 1014 52.78 43.33 18.04
C ALA A 1014 54.07 43.71 18.80
N THR A 1015 55.06 42.82 18.88
CA THR A 1015 56.37 43.08 19.50
C THR A 1015 57.41 43.71 18.58
N SER A 1016 57.14 43.82 17.27
CA SER A 1016 58.03 44.51 16.33
C SER A 1016 57.65 45.99 16.17
N GLU A 1017 58.60 46.91 16.45
CA GLU A 1017 58.40 48.38 16.52
C GLU A 1017 57.91 49.05 15.21
N ASP A 1018 57.80 48.34 14.09
CA ASP A 1018 57.38 48.92 12.80
C ASP A 1018 55.84 48.97 12.58
N ALA A 1019 55.02 48.39 13.47
CA ALA A 1019 53.56 48.35 13.28
C ALA A 1019 52.83 49.68 13.57
N ASN A 1020 53.47 50.61 14.31
CA ASN A 1020 52.83 51.84 14.78
C ASN A 1020 52.65 52.90 13.65
N VAL A 1021 53.25 52.68 12.48
CA VAL A 1021 53.10 53.56 11.31
C VAL A 1021 52.01 53.04 10.35
N SER A 1022 51.64 51.76 10.40
CA SER A 1022 50.67 51.17 9.46
C SER A 1022 49.22 51.22 9.94
N PHE A 1023 48.96 51.18 11.26
CA PHE A 1023 47.60 51.21 11.80
C PHE A 1023 46.91 52.57 11.65
N LYS A 1024 47.66 53.68 11.74
CA LYS A 1024 47.14 55.04 11.46
C LYS A 1024 46.75 55.28 10.00
N ARG A 1025 47.17 54.41 9.07
CA ARG A 1025 46.83 54.53 7.64
C ARG A 1025 45.53 53.81 7.27
N LEU A 1026 45.06 52.87 8.10
CA LEU A 1026 43.85 52.08 7.88
C LEU A 1026 42.60 52.77 8.45
N GLU A 1027 42.70 53.46 9.59
CA GLU A 1027 41.55 54.22 10.15
C GLU A 1027 41.11 55.36 9.23
N ASN A 1028 42.04 56.07 8.58
CA ASN A 1028 41.70 57.14 7.62
C ASN A 1028 41.09 56.63 6.30
N SER A 1029 41.15 55.32 6.03
CA SER A 1029 40.59 54.67 4.83
C SER A 1029 39.15 54.17 5.05
N GLU A 1030 38.75 53.89 6.29
CA GLU A 1030 37.38 53.45 6.60
C GLU A 1030 36.39 54.61 6.73
N GLU A 1031 36.83 55.80 7.13
CA GLU A 1031 35.97 57.00 7.14
C GLU A 1031 35.58 57.49 5.73
N SER A 1032 36.38 57.21 4.71
CA SER A 1032 36.10 57.63 3.33
C SER A 1032 35.21 56.67 2.53
N LYS A 1033 34.99 55.42 3.01
CA LYS A 1033 34.09 54.46 2.36
C LYS A 1033 32.64 54.51 2.85
N ASN A 1034 32.40 54.98 4.07
CA ASN A 1034 31.04 55.10 4.61
C ASN A 1034 30.22 56.26 4.00
N SER A 1035 30.82 57.15 3.19
CA SER A 1035 30.09 58.22 2.50
C SER A 1035 29.62 57.88 1.08
N GLU A 1036 30.11 56.80 0.45
CA GLU A 1036 29.74 56.45 -0.94
C GLU A 1036 28.64 55.38 -1.06
N GLU A 1037 28.38 54.54 -0.05
CA GLU A 1037 27.31 53.52 -0.10
C GLU A 1037 25.89 54.06 0.19
N SER A 1038 25.73 55.38 0.34
CA SER A 1038 24.41 56.03 0.50
C SER A 1038 23.74 56.44 -0.82
N LYS A 1039 24.30 56.09 -1.98
CA LYS A 1039 23.72 56.36 -3.31
C LYS A 1039 23.87 55.15 -4.23
N GLU A 1040 23.24 54.04 -3.89
CA GLU A 1040 22.62 53.08 -4.82
C GLU A 1040 22.16 51.89 -3.99
N PHE A 1041 20.89 51.85 -3.61
CA PHE A 1041 20.00 50.68 -3.62
C PHE A 1041 18.58 51.07 -3.21
#